data_AF-A0AAU2X7G1-F1
#
_entry.id   AF-A0AAU2X7G1-F1
#
_cell.length_a   1.000
_cell.length_b   1.000
_cell.length_c   1.000
_cell.angle_alpha   90.00
_cell.angle_beta   90.00
_cell.angle_gamma   90.00
#
_symmetry.space_group_name_H-M   'P 1'
#
loop_
_entity.id
_entity.type
_entity.pdbx_description
1 polymer ?
#
loop_
_entity_poly.entity_id
_entity_poly.type
_entity_poly.pdbx_seq_one_letter_code
_entity_poly.pdbx_strand_id
1 'polypeptide(L)'
;MGSGSAGATRSVTVGVEEEFHLVGLDTRHLVPGAREVLERLPGKGFTAELQQSVVETNSSPHCGLAELREELVRSRRELADAAERSGLAVVAAGTVPLARMEEISVTPDARYLNMVDAYQRVAHEQLICGAQVHVGVDDRDLAVAALPWLSPWLPVLLAVSASSPFWLGSDTGYASWRTSVWQRWPTTGPAGSFASAAEYDEMVEGLMRSGVISDPGMVYYDVRPSRHVPTLELRITDACPNVDDVVLIAGLFRALVLRGCAYATEGREPPHMRDEWLRAATWRAARSGLEGELVDPVTLSAAPAPDVVRRLLHTARPQLEELGDWDGLVSAVDAVLAHGSSASRQRTAARRGGSLADAVDLVVAQTRTSPVWPLGGTIPAQRTPGLFEGYAAPADEALDAQGRVRPEYAAPVAALTRLGAARLRVRARARDERQRVEGTLFKPEGADEPRLYPYDLLPRLIPGEDWALLRGGLSQRVAALEAFLHDVHGERLVVRDRVVPAWVVEDAPGLRDTGARLPADTVRITLAGIDLVRDGSGKWMVLEDNLNMPSGIAYALAARRLSTDILPELQPGERILTVDQVPSLLKSALVAAAPRRSERDPVVALLSEGPDSPAWFEHRLLADEMGVPVVTPAELRLVDNRVAVMGGRYGAYPVDVLYRRVDEDRLVTALGADRRPLGPGLLDAVRAGRAAVANALGNGVADDKVLYAFVPRLIEYYLGERPLLPSVRTYACGDPDECAHVLDHLAELVVKPVDGFGGDGVVIGPDATEEELKQARADIVAAPRRWVAQETVPLSTHPTFTGERFEPRAVDLRAFVCQSGGPAVLPVALTRSAPRRSLLVHSLRGGGAKDTWIMR
;
A
#
# COMPACT_ATOMS: atom_id res chain seq x y z
N MET A 1 44.75 39.51 -14.03
CA MET A 1 44.32 38.74 -12.84
C MET A 1 43.01 39.35 -12.36
N GLY A 2 41.90 38.94 -12.99
CA GLY A 2 40.56 39.42 -12.66
C GLY A 2 39.97 38.52 -11.58
N SER A 3 39.61 39.13 -10.45
CA SER A 3 38.83 38.49 -9.40
C SER A 3 37.49 38.04 -9.96
N GLY A 4 37.29 36.73 -10.09
CA GLY A 4 35.99 36.14 -10.38
C GLY A 4 35.02 36.49 -9.26
N SER A 5 34.01 37.30 -9.57
CA SER A 5 32.84 37.46 -8.72
C SER A 5 32.14 36.11 -8.64
N ALA A 6 32.13 35.50 -7.45
CA ALA A 6 31.20 34.43 -7.13
C ALA A 6 29.77 34.93 -7.43
N GLY A 7 29.06 34.24 -8.31
CA GLY A 7 27.74 34.63 -8.78
C GLY A 7 26.75 34.76 -7.63
N ALA A 8 26.20 35.96 -7.45
CA ALA A 8 25.04 36.16 -6.60
C ALA A 8 23.87 35.41 -7.24
N THR A 9 23.38 34.36 -6.58
CA THR A 9 22.14 33.66 -6.93
C THR A 9 21.01 34.67 -7.07
N ARG A 10 20.46 34.80 -8.27
CA ARG A 10 19.39 35.74 -8.59
C ARG A 10 18.08 35.22 -7.97
N SER A 11 17.55 35.91 -6.96
CA SER A 11 16.33 35.48 -6.26
C SER A 11 15.07 35.76 -7.09
N VAL A 12 14.54 34.74 -7.76
CA VAL A 12 13.34 34.86 -8.61
C VAL A 12 12.11 34.43 -7.84
N THR A 13 11.15 35.36 -7.71
CA THR A 13 9.92 35.16 -6.94
C THR A 13 8.86 34.41 -7.74
N VAL A 14 8.06 33.61 -7.04
CA VAL A 14 6.85 32.96 -7.53
C VAL A 14 5.66 33.29 -6.63
N GLY A 15 4.51 33.57 -7.24
CA GLY A 15 3.24 33.78 -6.55
C GLY A 15 2.15 32.94 -7.20
N VAL A 16 1.12 32.57 -6.45
CA VAL A 16 0.02 31.73 -6.92
C VAL A 16 -1.31 32.38 -6.57
N GLU A 17 -2.20 32.40 -7.56
CA GLU A 17 -3.61 32.73 -7.40
C GLU A 17 -4.40 31.42 -7.49
N GLU A 18 -5.31 31.16 -6.54
CA GLU A 18 -6.14 29.96 -6.52
C GLU A 18 -7.62 30.33 -6.47
N GLU A 19 -8.39 29.82 -7.41
CA GLU A 19 -9.85 29.96 -7.43
C GLU A 19 -10.51 28.72 -6.82
N PHE A 20 -11.54 28.92 -6.00
CA PHE A 20 -12.27 27.86 -5.32
C PHE A 20 -13.77 27.98 -5.52
N HIS A 21 -14.41 26.86 -5.82
CA HIS A 21 -15.85 26.73 -5.81
C HIS A 21 -16.41 26.55 -4.39
N LEU A 22 -17.62 27.04 -4.15
CA LEU A 22 -18.38 26.81 -2.93
C LEU A 22 -19.54 25.84 -3.18
N VAL A 23 -19.64 24.80 -2.33
CA VAL A 23 -20.71 23.80 -2.38
C VAL A 23 -21.45 23.72 -1.05
N GLY A 24 -22.73 23.37 -1.06
CA GLY A 24 -23.47 23.12 0.17
C GLY A 24 -22.99 21.83 0.84
N LEU A 25 -22.75 21.84 2.16
CA LEU A 25 -22.31 20.65 2.89
C LEU A 25 -23.31 19.50 2.82
N ASP A 26 -24.60 19.79 2.78
CA ASP A 26 -25.65 18.77 2.70
C ASP A 26 -25.92 18.33 1.27
N THR A 27 -25.98 19.28 0.34
CA THR A 27 -26.43 19.04 -1.03
C THR A 27 -25.31 18.62 -1.97
N ARG A 28 -24.05 18.99 -1.68
CA ARG A 28 -22.88 18.87 -2.57
C ARG A 28 -23.01 19.65 -3.88
N HIS A 29 -24.09 20.43 -4.02
CA HIS A 29 -24.31 21.29 -5.17
C HIS A 29 -23.53 22.58 -5.01
N LEU A 30 -23.04 23.10 -6.13
CA LEU A 30 -22.50 24.46 -6.23
C LEU A 30 -23.54 25.48 -5.72
N VAL A 31 -23.12 26.44 -4.89
CA VAL A 31 -24.00 27.45 -4.30
C VAL A 31 -23.40 28.86 -4.36
N PRO A 32 -24.23 29.92 -4.49
CA PRO A 32 -23.76 31.30 -4.47
C PRO A 32 -23.54 31.78 -3.01
N GLY A 33 -22.36 31.47 -2.46
CA GLY A 33 -22.00 31.76 -1.05
C GLY A 33 -20.81 32.71 -0.84
N ALA A 34 -20.17 33.20 -1.89
CA ALA A 34 -18.88 33.88 -1.80
C ALA A 34 -18.91 35.12 -0.89
N ARG A 35 -19.96 35.93 -1.00
CA ARG A 35 -20.13 37.13 -0.15
C ARG A 35 -20.14 36.78 1.34
N GLU A 36 -20.92 35.77 1.73
CA GLU A 36 -21.05 35.39 3.14
C GLU A 36 -19.72 34.87 3.69
N VAL A 37 -18.98 34.09 2.90
CA VAL A 37 -17.67 33.56 3.29
C VAL A 37 -16.64 34.69 3.42
N LEU A 38 -16.60 35.63 2.46
CA LEU A 38 -15.67 36.75 2.46
C LEU A 38 -15.89 37.72 3.63
N GLU A 39 -17.13 37.98 4.04
CA GLU A 39 -17.44 38.79 5.22
C GLU A 39 -16.87 38.20 6.53
N ARG A 40 -16.50 36.91 6.54
CA ARG A 40 -15.95 36.18 7.70
C ARG A 40 -14.43 35.98 7.64
N LEU A 41 -13.79 36.39 6.55
CA LEU A 41 -12.35 36.26 6.35
C LEU A 41 -11.63 37.56 6.75
N PRO A 42 -10.38 37.47 7.23
CA PRO A 42 -9.55 38.65 7.42
C PRO A 42 -9.27 39.23 6.03
N GLY A 43 -9.96 40.29 5.62
CA GLY A 43 -10.10 40.74 4.23
C GLY A 43 -8.84 41.12 3.41
N LYS A 44 -7.64 40.65 3.75
CA LYS A 44 -6.45 40.70 2.90
C LYS A 44 -6.21 39.32 2.27
N GLY A 45 -6.12 39.25 0.95
CA GLY A 45 -5.75 38.04 0.20
C GLY A 45 -6.92 37.19 -0.30
N PHE A 46 -8.18 37.55 0.00
CA PHE A 46 -9.38 36.87 -0.48
C PHE A 46 -10.29 37.83 -1.25
N THR A 47 -10.75 37.42 -2.42
CA THR A 47 -11.55 38.26 -3.34
C THR A 47 -12.74 37.49 -3.89
N ALA A 48 -13.80 38.22 -4.24
CA ALA A 48 -14.94 37.66 -4.97
C ALA A 48 -14.61 37.65 -6.47
N GLU A 49 -15.05 36.60 -7.16
CA GLU A 49 -14.87 36.45 -8.61
C GLU A 49 -16.16 36.73 -9.41
N LEU A 50 -16.10 36.58 -10.73
CA LEU A 50 -17.25 36.76 -11.65
C LEU A 50 -18.54 36.10 -11.13
N GLN A 51 -18.44 34.87 -10.63
CA GLN A 51 -19.57 34.11 -10.11
C GLN A 51 -19.62 34.18 -8.58
N GLN A 52 -20.81 34.35 -8.02
CA GLN A 52 -21.00 34.39 -6.55
C GLN A 52 -20.72 33.04 -5.85
N SER A 53 -20.38 32.00 -6.61
CA SER A 53 -19.97 30.69 -6.12
C SER A 53 -18.46 30.48 -6.10
N VAL A 54 -17.66 31.50 -6.45
CA VAL A 54 -16.20 31.41 -6.51
C VAL A 54 -15.54 32.41 -5.57
N VAL A 55 -14.51 31.95 -4.85
CA VAL A 55 -13.61 32.78 -4.04
C VAL A 55 -12.19 32.60 -4.57
N GLU A 56 -11.49 33.69 -4.78
CA GLU A 56 -10.08 33.68 -5.17
C GLU A 56 -9.20 33.97 -3.95
N THR A 57 -8.03 33.32 -3.91
CA THR A 57 -6.96 33.61 -2.95
C THR A 57 -5.67 33.98 -3.67
N ASN A 58 -4.95 34.94 -3.13
CA ASN A 58 -3.71 35.45 -3.71
C ASN A 58 -2.56 35.28 -2.72
N SER A 59 -1.51 34.53 -3.11
CA SER A 59 -0.31 34.40 -2.28
C SER A 59 0.59 35.63 -2.37
N SER A 60 1.37 35.86 -1.34
CA SER A 60 2.53 36.75 -1.41
C SER A 60 3.58 36.18 -2.39
N PRO A 61 4.48 37.02 -2.96
CA PRO A 61 5.61 36.53 -3.75
C PRO A 61 6.65 35.83 -2.86
N HIS A 62 7.06 34.63 -3.23
CA HIS A 62 8.02 33.79 -2.49
C HIS A 62 9.23 33.42 -3.33
N CYS A 63 10.41 33.35 -2.72
CA CYS A 63 11.62 32.85 -3.38
C CYS A 63 11.77 31.33 -3.26
N GLY A 64 11.11 30.68 -2.29
CA GLY A 64 11.14 29.24 -2.10
C GLY A 64 9.76 28.61 -2.22
N LEU A 65 9.74 27.37 -2.73
CA LEU A 65 8.49 26.62 -2.93
C LEU A 65 7.88 26.15 -1.61
N ALA A 66 8.69 25.99 -0.56
CA ALA A 66 8.23 25.60 0.77
C ALA A 66 7.42 26.73 1.43
N GLU A 67 7.90 27.97 1.38
CA GLU A 67 7.22 29.14 1.93
C GLU A 67 5.93 29.44 1.16
N LEU A 68 5.97 29.36 -0.18
CA LEU A 68 4.78 29.44 -1.02
C LEU A 68 3.73 28.44 -0.56
N ARG A 69 4.15 27.18 -0.40
CA ARG A 69 3.26 26.10 0.01
C ARG A 69 2.65 26.34 1.39
N GLU A 70 3.45 26.75 2.37
CA GLU A 70 2.96 27.03 3.73
C GLU A 70 1.87 28.10 3.71
N GLU A 71 2.03 29.14 2.89
CA GLU A 71 1.02 30.16 2.70
C GLU A 71 -0.25 29.61 2.04
N LEU A 72 -0.14 28.83 0.96
CA LEU A 72 -1.31 28.23 0.30
C LEU A 72 -2.10 27.31 1.24
N VAL A 73 -1.41 26.47 2.01
CA VAL A 73 -2.04 25.58 3.01
C VAL A 73 -2.80 26.40 4.06
N ARG A 74 -2.19 27.48 4.55
CA ARG A 74 -2.83 28.37 5.52
C ARG A 74 -4.05 29.05 4.92
N SER A 75 -3.94 29.65 3.73
CA SER A 75 -5.04 30.34 3.06
C SER A 75 -6.22 29.40 2.78
N ARG A 76 -5.95 28.18 2.29
CA ARG A 76 -6.97 27.14 2.09
C ARG A 76 -7.67 26.74 3.39
N ARG A 77 -6.93 26.62 4.50
CA ARG A 77 -7.51 26.31 5.82
C ARG A 77 -8.40 27.45 6.32
N GLU A 78 -7.94 28.69 6.22
CA GLU A 78 -8.72 29.86 6.62
C GLU A 78 -10.03 29.96 5.82
N LEU A 79 -9.96 29.74 4.50
CA LEU A 79 -11.13 29.70 3.62
C LEU A 79 -12.08 28.55 3.97
N ALA A 80 -11.57 27.34 4.16
CA ALA A 80 -12.37 26.17 4.51
C ALA A 80 -13.09 26.36 5.86
N ASP A 81 -12.39 26.86 6.86
CA ASP A 81 -12.97 27.11 8.18
C ASP A 81 -14.01 28.25 8.13
N ALA A 82 -13.82 29.26 7.28
CA ALA A 82 -14.82 30.31 7.06
C ALA A 82 -16.09 29.78 6.38
N ALA A 83 -15.94 28.96 5.34
CA ALA A 83 -17.05 28.35 4.61
C ALA A 83 -17.87 27.39 5.48
N GLU A 84 -17.21 26.55 6.29
CA GLU A 84 -17.90 25.57 7.15
C GLU A 84 -18.80 26.24 8.19
N ARG A 85 -18.41 27.42 8.70
CA ARG A 85 -19.25 28.22 9.62
C ARG A 85 -20.52 28.77 8.96
N SER A 86 -20.64 28.67 7.64
CA SER A 86 -21.82 29.05 6.84
C SER A 86 -22.55 27.82 6.27
N GLY A 87 -22.21 26.60 6.70
CA GLY A 87 -22.80 25.38 6.15
C GLY A 87 -22.29 25.02 4.75
N LEU A 88 -21.16 25.61 4.33
CA LEU A 88 -20.58 25.44 3.00
C LEU A 88 -19.25 24.68 3.08
N ALA A 89 -18.84 24.10 1.96
CA ALA A 89 -17.52 23.52 1.75
C ALA A 89 -16.82 24.16 0.55
N VAL A 90 -15.49 24.08 0.56
CA VAL A 90 -14.61 24.66 -0.44
C VAL A 90 -14.08 23.55 -1.35
N VAL A 91 -14.10 23.80 -2.66
CA VAL A 91 -13.69 22.84 -3.70
C VAL A 91 -12.68 23.50 -4.62
N ALA A 92 -11.44 23.00 -4.62
CA ALA A 92 -10.43 23.35 -5.64
C ALA A 92 -10.49 22.32 -6.78
N ALA A 93 -11.24 22.63 -7.84
CA ALA A 93 -11.29 21.82 -9.06
C ALA A 93 -11.68 22.69 -10.24
N GLY A 94 -11.27 22.29 -11.46
CA GLY A 94 -11.58 23.04 -12.67
C GLY A 94 -13.08 23.24 -12.91
N THR A 95 -13.90 22.27 -12.49
CA THR A 95 -15.37 22.31 -12.46
C THR A 95 -15.86 21.46 -11.28
N VAL A 96 -17.08 21.73 -10.80
CA VAL A 96 -17.73 20.89 -9.78
C VAL A 96 -18.67 19.88 -10.44
N PRO A 97 -18.67 18.60 -10.02
CA PRO A 97 -19.56 17.58 -10.58
C PRO A 97 -21.06 17.92 -10.54
N LEU A 98 -21.52 18.53 -9.44
CA LEU A 98 -22.92 18.86 -9.19
C LEU A 98 -23.12 20.37 -9.22
N ALA A 99 -23.59 20.88 -10.36
CA ALA A 99 -23.95 22.28 -10.56
C ALA A 99 -25.26 22.39 -11.36
N ARG A 100 -26.04 23.44 -11.11
CA ARG A 100 -27.28 23.77 -11.84
C ARG A 100 -27.14 25.16 -12.45
N MET A 101 -27.43 25.28 -13.73
CA MET A 101 -27.20 26.53 -14.46
C MET A 101 -28.16 27.65 -14.02
N GLU A 102 -29.35 27.27 -13.56
CA GLU A 102 -30.41 28.19 -13.15
C GLU A 102 -30.15 28.87 -11.79
N GLU A 103 -29.23 28.32 -11.00
CA GLU A 103 -28.90 28.79 -9.64
C GLU A 103 -27.63 29.66 -9.62
N ILE A 104 -27.03 29.94 -10.78
CA ILE A 104 -25.81 30.73 -10.93
C ILE A 104 -26.16 32.23 -10.91
N SER A 105 -25.49 32.98 -10.04
CA SER A 105 -25.60 34.43 -9.96
C SER A 105 -24.24 35.11 -10.13
N VAL A 106 -24.26 36.21 -10.87
CA VAL A 106 -23.07 37.01 -11.19
C VAL A 106 -22.82 38.00 -10.05
N THR A 107 -21.56 38.22 -9.72
CA THR A 107 -21.16 39.21 -8.72
C THR A 107 -21.55 40.61 -9.19
N PRO A 108 -22.23 41.44 -8.36
CA PRO A 108 -22.78 42.73 -8.76
C PRO A 108 -21.68 43.82 -8.84
N ASP A 109 -20.69 43.59 -9.69
CA ASP A 109 -19.63 44.52 -10.06
C ASP A 109 -19.85 45.03 -11.49
N ALA A 110 -19.56 46.30 -11.73
CA ALA A 110 -19.83 46.94 -13.01
C ALA A 110 -19.07 46.30 -14.18
N ARG A 111 -17.83 45.82 -13.97
CA ARG A 111 -17.04 45.13 -14.99
C ARG A 111 -17.68 43.80 -15.35
N TYR A 112 -18.07 43.02 -14.34
CA TYR A 112 -18.68 41.71 -14.54
C TYR A 112 -20.05 41.78 -15.21
N LEU A 113 -20.90 42.74 -14.83
CA LEU A 113 -22.20 42.97 -15.48
C LEU A 113 -22.04 43.36 -16.95
N ASN A 114 -21.08 44.23 -17.26
CA ASN A 114 -20.75 44.58 -18.65
C ASN A 114 -20.24 43.38 -19.45
N MET A 115 -19.46 42.51 -18.81
CA MET A 115 -18.94 41.29 -19.45
C MET A 115 -20.06 40.29 -19.76
N VAL A 116 -21.02 40.13 -18.86
CA VAL A 116 -22.20 39.27 -19.12
C VAL A 116 -23.04 39.82 -20.27
N ASP A 117 -23.24 41.14 -20.32
CA ASP A 117 -23.96 41.78 -21.42
C ASP A 117 -23.23 41.67 -22.76
N ALA A 118 -21.91 41.83 -22.77
CA ALA A 118 -21.12 41.79 -24.01
C ALA A 118 -20.91 40.37 -24.56
N TYR A 119 -20.67 39.36 -23.70
CA TYR A 119 -20.26 38.01 -24.11
C TYR A 119 -21.33 36.93 -23.90
N GLN A 120 -22.46 37.30 -23.28
CA GLN A 120 -23.69 36.51 -23.23
C GLN A 120 -23.44 35.07 -22.74
N ARG A 121 -23.80 34.06 -23.55
CA ARG A 121 -23.77 32.65 -23.16
C ARG A 121 -22.39 32.18 -22.67
N VAL A 122 -21.31 32.72 -23.24
CA VAL A 122 -19.93 32.35 -22.86
C VAL A 122 -19.64 32.78 -21.42
N ALA A 123 -20.10 33.97 -21.02
CA ALA A 123 -19.96 34.47 -19.65
C ALA A 123 -20.87 33.72 -18.66
N HIS A 124 -22.10 33.38 -19.05
CA HIS A 124 -23.03 32.63 -18.21
C HIS A 124 -22.56 31.20 -17.91
N GLU A 125 -21.84 30.57 -18.84
CA GLU A 125 -21.34 29.20 -18.69
C GLU A 125 -19.92 29.14 -18.09
N GLN A 126 -19.36 30.27 -17.65
CA GLN A 126 -18.05 30.32 -17.00
C GLN A 126 -18.18 29.91 -15.52
N LEU A 127 -18.40 28.61 -15.29
CA LEU A 127 -18.33 27.96 -13.98
C LEU A 127 -17.05 27.14 -13.84
N ILE A 128 -15.92 27.83 -13.90
CA ILE A 128 -14.61 27.19 -13.86
C ILE A 128 -13.73 27.85 -12.80
N CYS A 129 -12.83 27.07 -12.20
CA CYS A 129 -11.77 27.57 -11.34
C CYS A 129 -10.38 27.20 -11.88
N GLY A 130 -9.47 28.15 -11.95
CA GLY A 130 -8.06 27.95 -12.28
C GLY A 130 -7.15 28.00 -11.06
N ALA A 131 -5.91 27.58 -11.28
CA ALA A 131 -4.78 28.03 -10.46
C ALA A 131 -3.83 28.78 -11.38
N GLN A 132 -3.49 30.02 -11.05
CA GLN A 132 -2.58 30.86 -11.82
C GLN A 132 -1.23 30.95 -11.11
N VAL A 133 -0.14 31.01 -11.90
CA VAL A 133 1.21 31.14 -11.35
C VAL A 133 1.91 32.36 -11.95
N HIS A 134 2.36 33.25 -11.09
CA HIS A 134 3.18 34.41 -11.44
C HIS A 134 4.66 34.12 -11.14
N VAL A 135 5.54 34.38 -12.11
CA VAL A 135 6.99 34.29 -11.92
C VAL A 135 7.64 35.63 -12.28
N GLY A 136 8.45 36.17 -11.38
CA GLY A 136 9.14 37.44 -11.58
C GLY A 136 10.07 37.43 -12.78
N VAL A 137 10.01 38.50 -13.58
CA VAL A 137 10.90 38.74 -14.73
C VAL A 137 11.41 40.18 -14.66
N ASP A 138 12.64 40.40 -15.10
CA ASP A 138 13.35 41.68 -14.94
C ASP A 138 12.70 42.84 -15.68
N ASP A 139 12.29 42.57 -16.92
CA ASP A 139 11.67 43.53 -17.80
C ASP A 139 10.68 42.82 -18.74
N ARG A 140 9.88 43.65 -19.39
CA ARG A 140 8.73 43.20 -20.15
C ARG A 140 9.10 42.66 -21.53
N ASP A 141 10.18 43.16 -22.14
CA ASP A 141 10.67 42.62 -23.41
C ASP A 141 11.21 41.21 -23.21
N LEU A 142 11.92 40.97 -22.10
CA LEU A 142 12.38 39.64 -21.73
C LEU A 142 11.22 38.67 -21.45
N ALA A 143 10.16 39.14 -20.79
CA ALA A 143 8.95 38.35 -20.57
C ALA A 143 8.32 37.91 -21.90
N VAL A 144 8.20 38.82 -22.87
CA VAL A 144 7.66 38.51 -24.20
C VAL A 144 8.58 37.57 -24.97
N ALA A 145 9.89 37.82 -24.96
CA ALA A 145 10.87 37.00 -25.66
C ALA A 145 10.96 35.57 -25.11
N ALA A 146 10.60 35.36 -23.84
CA ALA A 146 10.55 34.03 -23.25
C ALA A 146 9.35 33.19 -23.75
N LEU A 147 8.19 33.80 -24.06
CA LEU A 147 6.93 33.09 -24.36
C LEU A 147 7.09 31.89 -25.33
N PRO A 148 7.79 31.99 -26.47
CA PRO A 148 7.91 30.88 -27.41
C PRO A 148 8.61 29.63 -26.85
N TRP A 149 9.46 29.80 -25.84
CA TRP A 149 10.16 28.69 -25.17
C TRP A 149 9.26 27.92 -24.21
N LEU A 150 8.27 28.61 -23.62
CA LEU A 150 7.36 28.02 -22.64
C LEU A 150 6.17 27.34 -23.33
N SER A 151 5.65 27.94 -24.40
CA SER A 151 4.41 27.53 -25.07
C SER A 151 4.31 26.02 -25.35
N PRO A 152 5.36 25.32 -25.85
CA PRO A 152 5.28 23.88 -26.11
C PRO A 152 5.06 23.02 -24.86
N TRP A 153 5.43 23.50 -23.68
CA TRP A 153 5.38 22.75 -22.42
C TRP A 153 4.11 23.01 -21.60
N LEU A 154 3.36 24.07 -21.90
CA LEU A 154 2.12 24.41 -21.18
C LEU A 154 1.06 23.29 -21.17
N PRO A 155 0.84 22.52 -22.26
CA PRO A 155 -0.07 21.39 -22.25
C PRO A 155 0.29 20.31 -21.22
N VAL A 156 1.59 20.16 -20.89
CA VAL A 156 2.05 19.18 -19.89
C VAL A 156 1.65 19.63 -18.49
N LEU A 157 1.76 20.93 -18.18
CA LEU A 157 1.29 21.50 -16.91
C LEU A 157 -0.23 21.38 -16.77
N LEU A 158 -0.97 21.59 -17.86
CA LEU A 158 -2.42 21.36 -17.90
C LEU A 158 -2.76 19.91 -17.53
N ALA A 159 -2.07 18.92 -18.12
CA ALA A 159 -2.30 17.51 -17.83
C ALA A 159 -2.06 17.17 -16.35
N VAL A 160 -1.04 17.75 -15.73
CA VAL A 160 -0.76 17.62 -14.28
C VAL A 160 -1.91 18.20 -13.44
N SER A 161 -2.43 19.37 -13.82
CA SER A 161 -3.52 20.04 -13.08
C SER A 161 -4.91 19.42 -13.24
N ALA A 162 -5.11 18.54 -14.22
CA ALA A 162 -6.43 18.14 -14.70
C ALA A 162 -7.35 17.60 -13.57
N SER A 163 -8.44 18.32 -13.31
CA SER A 163 -9.33 18.08 -12.16
C SER A 163 -10.81 18.29 -12.47
N SER A 164 -11.19 18.39 -13.75
CA SER A 164 -12.56 18.72 -14.15
C SER A 164 -13.19 17.68 -15.10
N PRO A 165 -13.37 16.41 -14.67
CA PRO A 165 -13.94 15.38 -15.53
C PRO A 165 -15.45 15.51 -15.74
N PHE A 166 -16.16 16.16 -14.83
CA PHE A 166 -17.61 16.23 -14.80
C PHE A 166 -18.12 17.63 -15.15
N TRP A 167 -19.25 17.70 -15.83
CA TRP A 167 -19.95 18.94 -16.14
C TRP A 167 -21.46 18.72 -16.03
N LEU A 168 -22.13 19.54 -15.22
CA LEU A 168 -23.58 19.53 -15.04
C LEU A 168 -24.15 18.12 -14.78
N GLY A 169 -23.53 17.38 -13.86
CA GLY A 169 -23.97 16.05 -13.47
C GLY A 169 -23.61 14.91 -14.42
N SER A 170 -22.75 15.14 -15.42
CA SER A 170 -22.34 14.11 -16.39
C SER A 170 -20.83 14.02 -16.55
N ASP A 171 -20.30 12.81 -16.76
CA ASP A 171 -18.89 12.63 -17.16
C ASP A 171 -18.72 13.10 -18.61
N THR A 172 -17.80 14.03 -18.82
CA THR A 172 -17.53 14.62 -20.14
C THR A 172 -16.61 13.74 -20.99
N GLY A 173 -15.93 12.79 -20.35
CA GLY A 173 -14.82 12.02 -20.91
C GLY A 173 -13.50 12.79 -21.01
N TYR A 174 -13.44 14.08 -20.64
CA TYR A 174 -12.20 14.87 -20.59
C TYR A 174 -11.55 14.79 -19.22
N ALA A 175 -10.23 14.97 -19.12
CA ALA A 175 -9.57 15.13 -17.82
C ALA A 175 -9.71 16.57 -17.31
N SER A 176 -9.60 17.56 -18.21
CA SER A 176 -9.96 18.95 -17.95
C SER A 176 -11.08 19.39 -18.89
N TRP A 177 -12.30 19.53 -18.36
CA TRP A 177 -13.40 20.16 -19.06
C TRP A 177 -13.36 21.69 -18.97
N ARG A 178 -12.71 22.23 -17.92
CA ARG A 178 -12.46 23.67 -17.79
C ARG A 178 -11.82 24.22 -19.06
N THR A 179 -10.83 23.53 -19.63
CA THR A 179 -10.20 23.96 -20.89
C THR A 179 -11.21 24.14 -22.02
N SER A 180 -12.15 23.19 -22.19
CA SER A 180 -13.18 23.27 -23.23
C SER A 180 -14.13 24.46 -23.03
N VAL A 181 -14.48 24.76 -21.77
CA VAL A 181 -15.30 25.93 -21.42
C VAL A 181 -14.53 27.22 -21.70
N TRP A 182 -13.26 27.27 -21.29
CA TRP A 182 -12.38 28.43 -21.38
C TRP A 182 -12.05 28.82 -22.82
N GLN A 183 -11.76 27.84 -23.69
CA GLN A 183 -11.37 28.04 -25.10
C GLN A 183 -12.40 28.77 -25.99
N ARG A 184 -13.59 29.07 -25.47
CA ARG A 184 -14.64 29.82 -26.17
C ARG A 184 -14.47 31.33 -26.05
N TRP A 185 -13.60 31.80 -25.16
CA TRP A 185 -13.30 33.21 -24.99
C TRP A 185 -12.36 33.71 -26.11
N PRO A 186 -12.54 34.96 -26.61
CA PRO A 186 -11.90 35.41 -27.86
C PRO A 186 -10.37 35.41 -27.90
N THR A 187 -9.73 35.52 -26.74
CA THR A 187 -8.28 35.70 -26.58
C THR A 187 -7.62 34.52 -25.84
N THR A 188 -8.27 33.36 -25.82
CA THR A 188 -7.74 32.15 -25.17
C THR A 188 -6.84 31.34 -26.08
N GLY A 189 -5.91 30.61 -25.47
CA GLY A 189 -4.95 29.76 -26.16
C GLY A 189 -3.56 30.39 -26.26
N PRO A 190 -2.74 29.98 -27.25
CA PRO A 190 -1.37 30.47 -27.39
C PRO A 190 -1.31 31.98 -27.62
N ALA A 191 -0.35 32.65 -26.98
CA ALA A 191 -0.15 34.10 -27.13
C ALA A 191 0.36 34.51 -28.52
N GLY A 192 0.96 33.58 -29.28
CA GLY A 192 1.72 33.89 -30.48
C GLY A 192 3.16 34.32 -30.16
N SER A 193 3.90 34.73 -31.19
CA SER A 193 5.27 35.25 -31.05
C SER A 193 5.31 36.74 -31.35
N PHE A 194 6.05 37.49 -30.55
CA PHE A 194 6.23 38.94 -30.71
C PHE A 194 7.72 39.27 -30.57
N ALA A 195 8.17 40.29 -31.30
CA ALA A 195 9.55 40.78 -31.27
C ALA A 195 9.84 41.68 -30.07
N SER A 196 8.81 42.29 -29.46
CA SER A 196 8.96 43.19 -28.30
C SER A 196 7.68 43.32 -27.48
N ALA A 197 7.81 43.84 -26.27
CA ALA A 197 6.68 44.25 -25.43
C ALA A 197 5.81 45.32 -26.10
N ALA A 198 6.40 46.21 -26.89
CA ALA A 198 5.67 47.24 -27.63
C ALA A 198 4.76 46.64 -28.72
N GLU A 199 5.23 45.60 -29.43
CA GLU A 199 4.40 44.90 -30.42
C GLU A 199 3.27 44.12 -29.74
N TYR A 200 3.55 43.50 -28.59
CA TYR A 200 2.51 42.88 -27.77
C TYR A 200 1.45 43.89 -27.32
N ASP A 201 1.87 45.09 -26.86
CA ASP A 201 0.95 46.17 -26.49
C ASP A 201 0.10 46.65 -27.66
N GLU A 202 0.71 46.84 -28.84
CA GLU A 202 -0.01 47.26 -30.03
C GLU A 202 -1.09 46.25 -30.44
N MET A 203 -0.79 44.95 -30.29
CA MET A 203 -1.76 43.88 -30.49
C MET A 203 -2.93 43.98 -29.49
N VAL A 204 -2.64 44.16 -28.20
CA VAL A 204 -3.68 44.28 -27.15
C VAL A 204 -4.55 45.53 -27.40
N GLU A 205 -3.94 46.67 -27.71
CA GLU A 205 -4.68 47.87 -28.08
C GLU A 205 -5.52 47.67 -29.35
N GLY A 206 -5.03 46.92 -30.32
CA GLY A 206 -5.77 46.53 -31.52
C GLY A 206 -7.03 45.73 -31.20
N LEU A 207 -6.95 44.77 -30.29
CA LEU A 207 -8.09 43.99 -29.80
C LEU A 207 -9.10 44.85 -29.02
N MET A 208 -8.63 45.84 -28.27
CA MET A 208 -9.50 46.81 -27.60
C MET A 208 -10.20 47.73 -28.60
N ARG A 209 -9.47 48.27 -29.58
CA ARG A 209 -10.02 49.14 -30.62
C ARG A 209 -11.07 48.43 -31.48
N SER A 210 -10.92 47.12 -31.70
CA SER A 210 -11.90 46.34 -32.45
C SER A 210 -13.17 46.00 -31.65
N GLY A 211 -13.15 46.22 -30.33
CA GLY A 211 -14.26 45.87 -29.43
C GLY A 211 -14.34 44.37 -29.12
N VAL A 212 -13.36 43.56 -29.55
CA VAL A 212 -13.29 42.13 -29.23
C VAL A 212 -13.02 41.91 -27.74
N ILE A 213 -12.27 42.82 -27.12
CA ILE A 213 -12.10 42.91 -25.68
C ILE A 213 -12.42 44.31 -25.18
N SER A 214 -12.95 44.43 -23.95
CA SER A 214 -13.29 45.72 -23.35
C SER A 214 -12.16 46.33 -22.53
N ASP A 215 -11.21 45.50 -22.05
CA ASP A 215 -10.04 45.97 -21.31
C ASP A 215 -8.86 45.00 -21.41
N PRO A 216 -7.62 45.44 -21.13
CA PRO A 216 -6.42 44.60 -21.24
C PRO A 216 -6.44 43.33 -20.38
N GLY A 217 -7.23 43.30 -19.30
CA GLY A 217 -7.37 42.13 -18.43
C GLY A 217 -8.06 40.95 -19.12
N MET A 218 -8.75 41.19 -20.24
CA MET A 218 -9.40 40.18 -21.06
C MET A 218 -8.46 39.48 -22.05
N VAL A 219 -7.14 39.64 -21.92
CA VAL A 219 -6.17 38.85 -22.68
C VAL A 219 -5.97 37.52 -21.97
N TYR A 220 -6.61 36.44 -22.43
CA TYR A 220 -6.71 35.17 -21.71
C TYR A 220 -5.76 34.08 -22.21
N TYR A 221 -4.60 34.48 -22.74
CA TYR A 221 -3.60 33.54 -23.21
C TYR A 221 -3.17 32.54 -22.12
N ASP A 222 -2.78 31.35 -22.57
CA ASP A 222 -2.34 30.24 -21.71
C ASP A 222 -1.18 30.66 -20.78
N VAL A 223 -0.33 31.57 -21.27
CA VAL A 223 0.67 32.33 -20.52
C VAL A 223 0.73 33.76 -21.07
N ARG A 224 0.89 34.77 -20.21
CA ARG A 224 1.01 36.18 -20.62
C ARG A 224 1.97 36.99 -19.76
N PRO A 225 2.56 38.08 -20.27
CA PRO A 225 3.10 39.13 -19.42
C PRO A 225 1.97 39.73 -18.56
N SER A 226 2.16 39.78 -17.25
CA SER A 226 1.18 40.40 -16.34
C SER A 226 1.07 41.89 -16.60
N ARG A 227 -0.15 42.41 -16.42
CA ARG A 227 -0.51 43.82 -16.64
C ARG A 227 -0.12 44.74 -15.48
N HIS A 228 0.05 44.20 -14.27
CA HIS A 228 0.16 44.98 -13.04
C HIS A 228 1.45 44.75 -12.26
N VAL A 229 2.11 43.62 -12.50
CA VAL A 229 3.36 43.24 -11.84
C VAL A 229 4.34 42.70 -12.88
N PRO A 230 5.66 42.87 -12.70
CA PRO A 230 6.67 42.43 -13.66
C PRO A 230 6.86 40.91 -13.60
N THR A 231 5.88 40.17 -14.11
CA THR A 231 5.84 38.71 -14.05
C THR A 231 5.34 38.10 -15.36
N LEU A 232 5.73 36.86 -15.64
CA LEU A 232 4.97 35.98 -16.53
C LEU A 232 3.91 35.23 -15.71
N GLU A 233 2.70 35.17 -16.24
CA GLU A 233 1.51 34.64 -15.60
C GLU A 233 0.98 33.43 -16.38
N LEU A 234 1.01 32.25 -15.75
CA LEU A 234 0.42 31.00 -16.25
C LEU A 234 -1.08 30.96 -15.94
N ARG A 235 -1.93 30.65 -16.93
CA ARG A 235 -3.40 30.64 -16.76
C ARG A 235 -4.10 29.39 -17.29
N ILE A 236 -3.35 28.49 -17.93
CA ILE A 236 -3.90 27.29 -18.59
C ILE A 236 -4.45 26.26 -17.59
N THR A 237 -3.92 26.19 -16.38
CA THR A 237 -4.12 25.11 -15.41
C THR A 237 -5.48 25.14 -14.71
N ASP A 238 -6.04 23.96 -14.45
CA ASP A 238 -7.19 23.81 -13.56
C ASP A 238 -6.81 24.13 -12.11
N ALA A 239 -7.80 24.53 -11.30
CA ALA A 239 -7.66 24.49 -9.85
C ALA A 239 -7.38 23.05 -9.39
N CYS A 240 -6.42 22.85 -8.49
CA CYS A 240 -5.97 21.53 -8.08
C CYS A 240 -6.47 21.19 -6.67
N PRO A 241 -7.11 20.04 -6.44
CA PRO A 241 -7.54 19.67 -5.08
C PRO A 241 -6.36 19.55 -4.13
N ASN A 242 -5.23 18.98 -4.59
CA ASN A 242 -4.01 18.85 -3.81
C ASN A 242 -3.14 20.11 -3.99
N VAL A 243 -2.77 20.75 -2.88
CA VAL A 243 -1.87 21.93 -2.89
C VAL A 243 -0.49 21.60 -3.44
N ASP A 244 -0.01 20.36 -3.26
CA ASP A 244 1.30 19.94 -3.74
C ASP A 244 1.35 19.93 -5.28
N ASP A 245 0.25 19.61 -5.95
CA ASP A 245 0.17 19.66 -7.41
C ASP A 245 0.36 21.12 -7.91
N VAL A 246 -0.16 22.11 -7.17
CA VAL A 246 0.00 23.54 -7.46
C VAL A 246 1.44 23.99 -7.29
N VAL A 247 2.10 23.55 -6.21
CA VAL A 247 3.50 23.88 -5.94
C VAL A 247 4.44 23.22 -6.97
N LEU A 248 4.12 22.01 -7.42
CA LEU A 248 4.83 21.34 -8.51
C LEU A 248 4.72 22.14 -9.80
N ILE A 249 3.51 22.55 -10.18
CA ILE A 249 3.27 23.40 -11.36
C ILE A 249 4.04 24.72 -11.22
N ALA A 250 4.01 25.35 -10.05
CA ALA A 250 4.71 26.60 -9.78
C ALA A 250 6.23 26.46 -9.94
N GLY A 251 6.82 25.39 -9.42
CA GLY A 251 8.24 25.09 -9.55
C GLY A 251 8.67 24.80 -10.99
N LEU A 252 7.91 23.97 -11.72
CA LEU A 252 8.20 23.66 -13.13
C LEU A 252 8.04 24.90 -14.01
N PHE A 253 7.00 25.70 -13.79
CA PHE A 253 6.77 26.93 -14.53
C PHE A 253 7.87 27.96 -14.27
N ARG A 254 8.29 28.15 -13.01
CA ARG A 254 9.42 29.01 -12.66
C ARG A 254 10.70 28.61 -13.39
N ALA A 255 11.01 27.32 -13.41
CA ALA A 255 12.19 26.82 -14.10
C ALA A 255 12.12 27.01 -15.63
N LEU A 256 10.93 26.84 -16.23
CA LEU A 256 10.69 27.13 -17.65
C LEU A 256 10.86 28.62 -17.98
N VAL A 257 10.34 29.51 -17.13
CA VAL A 257 10.52 30.97 -17.28
C VAL A 257 12.00 31.32 -17.26
N LEU A 258 12.74 30.87 -16.25
CA LEU A 258 14.17 31.16 -16.14
C LEU A 258 14.96 30.65 -17.34
N ARG A 259 14.62 29.45 -17.81
CA ARG A 259 15.24 28.88 -19.00
C ARG A 259 14.92 29.72 -20.25
N GLY A 260 13.66 30.09 -20.45
CA GLY A 260 13.23 30.91 -21.59
C GLY A 260 13.93 32.27 -21.60
N CYS A 261 14.02 32.92 -20.43
CA CYS A 261 14.74 34.18 -20.28
C CYS A 261 16.24 34.02 -20.56
N ALA A 262 16.88 32.96 -20.05
CA ALA A 262 18.29 32.69 -20.33
C ALA A 262 18.53 32.50 -21.83
N TYR A 263 17.69 31.71 -22.50
CA TYR A 263 17.82 31.46 -23.93
C TYR A 263 17.56 32.70 -24.79
N ALA A 264 16.58 33.52 -24.42
CA ALA A 264 16.34 34.80 -25.07
C ALA A 264 17.54 35.75 -24.92
N THR A 265 18.11 35.83 -23.72
CA THR A 265 19.28 36.68 -23.42
C THR A 265 20.53 36.22 -24.18
N GLU A 266 20.69 34.91 -24.35
CA GLU A 266 21.76 34.31 -25.16
C GLU A 266 21.55 34.46 -26.67
N GLY A 267 20.41 35.02 -27.12
CA GLY A 267 20.09 35.18 -28.53
C GLY A 267 19.84 33.86 -29.25
N ARG A 268 19.37 32.82 -28.54
CA ARG A 268 19.03 31.53 -29.16
C ARG A 268 17.74 31.66 -29.98
N GLU A 269 17.67 30.89 -31.06
CA GLU A 269 16.46 30.83 -31.89
C GLU A 269 15.38 29.97 -31.19
N PRO A 270 14.16 30.50 -30.96
CA PRO A 270 13.09 29.76 -30.32
C PRO A 270 12.55 28.61 -31.18
N PRO A 271 11.94 27.57 -30.58
CA PRO A 271 11.34 26.49 -31.33
C PRO A 271 10.23 27.01 -32.24
N HIS A 272 10.29 26.66 -33.53
CA HIS A 272 9.26 27.04 -34.50
C HIS A 272 8.05 26.10 -34.39
N MET A 273 7.13 26.40 -33.48
CA MET A 273 5.84 25.70 -33.37
C MET A 273 4.69 26.61 -33.77
N ARG A 274 3.85 26.10 -34.65
CA ARG A 274 2.64 26.79 -35.09
C ARG A 274 1.56 26.76 -33.99
N ASP A 275 0.76 27.82 -33.90
CA ASP A 275 -0.33 27.91 -32.91
C ASP A 275 -1.39 26.82 -33.09
N GLU A 276 -1.64 26.33 -34.31
CA GLU A 276 -2.55 25.20 -34.53
C GLU A 276 -2.08 23.95 -33.81
N TRP A 277 -0.77 23.72 -33.79
CA TRP A 277 -0.15 22.58 -33.12
C TRP A 277 -0.24 22.72 -31.60
N LEU A 278 0.03 23.92 -31.08
CA LEU A 278 -0.10 24.22 -29.65
C LEU A 278 -1.55 24.03 -29.17
N ARG A 279 -2.53 24.53 -29.94
CA ARG A 279 -3.95 24.30 -29.65
C ARG A 279 -4.32 22.81 -29.65
N ALA A 280 -3.81 22.04 -30.61
CA ALA A 280 -4.05 20.60 -30.68
C ALA A 280 -3.41 19.84 -29.50
N ALA A 281 -2.19 20.23 -29.08
CA ALA A 281 -1.52 19.67 -27.92
C ALA A 281 -2.27 19.98 -26.62
N THR A 282 -2.74 21.22 -26.44
CA THR A 282 -3.60 21.63 -25.32
C THR A 282 -4.90 20.82 -25.29
N TRP A 283 -5.57 20.64 -26.43
CA TRP A 283 -6.77 19.80 -26.51
C TRP A 283 -6.48 18.34 -26.14
N ARG A 284 -5.35 17.78 -26.59
CA ARG A 284 -4.92 16.42 -26.25
C ARG A 284 -4.71 16.29 -24.74
N ALA A 285 -4.00 17.22 -24.11
CA ALA A 285 -3.77 17.23 -22.67
C ALA A 285 -5.09 17.34 -21.88
N ALA A 286 -5.99 18.24 -22.29
CA ALA A 286 -7.31 18.38 -21.69
C ALA A 286 -8.13 17.08 -21.78
N ARG A 287 -8.03 16.37 -22.91
CA ARG A 287 -8.74 15.09 -23.09
C ARG A 287 -8.15 13.97 -22.23
N SER A 288 -6.82 13.82 -22.25
CA SER A 288 -6.14 12.62 -21.78
C SER A 288 -5.66 12.69 -20.33
N GLY A 289 -5.35 13.88 -19.80
CA GLY A 289 -4.77 14.03 -18.46
C GLY A 289 -3.46 13.23 -18.32
N LEU A 290 -3.21 12.71 -17.12
CA LEU A 290 -2.04 11.87 -16.82
C LEU A 290 -2.26 10.39 -17.19
N GLU A 291 -3.50 10.01 -17.49
CA GLU A 291 -3.89 8.61 -17.72
C GLU A 291 -3.73 8.17 -19.18
N GLY A 292 -3.45 9.09 -20.09
CA GLY A 292 -3.33 8.81 -21.52
C GLY A 292 -2.03 9.30 -22.14
N GLU A 293 -2.09 9.57 -23.44
CA GLU A 293 -0.97 10.12 -24.20
C GLU A 293 -1.04 11.65 -24.28
N LEU A 294 0.13 12.28 -24.20
CA LEU A 294 0.34 13.70 -24.47
C LEU A 294 1.07 13.85 -25.81
N VAL A 295 1.09 15.07 -26.33
CA VAL A 295 2.01 15.45 -27.40
C VAL A 295 3.36 15.75 -26.75
N ASP A 296 4.40 15.01 -27.13
CA ASP A 296 5.78 15.33 -26.74
C ASP A 296 6.28 16.52 -27.58
N PRO A 297 6.61 17.67 -26.96
CA PRO A 297 7.00 18.87 -27.69
C PRO A 297 8.37 18.75 -28.38
N VAL A 298 9.18 17.75 -28.03
CA VAL A 298 10.49 17.51 -28.65
C VAL A 298 10.35 16.65 -29.91
N THR A 299 9.53 15.60 -29.84
CA THR A 299 9.37 14.64 -30.94
C THR A 299 8.19 14.96 -31.86
N LEU A 300 7.29 15.85 -31.43
CA LEU A 300 6.03 16.18 -32.10
C LEU A 300 5.16 14.94 -32.36
N SER A 301 5.20 13.99 -31.43
CA SER A 301 4.46 12.73 -31.52
C SER A 301 3.72 12.42 -30.23
N ALA A 302 2.75 11.50 -30.30
CA ALA A 302 2.05 11.02 -29.12
C ALA A 302 3.00 10.17 -28.26
N ALA A 303 3.02 10.43 -26.96
CA ALA A 303 3.80 9.67 -26.00
C ALA A 303 3.05 9.56 -24.66
N PRO A 304 3.29 8.51 -23.85
CA PRO A 304 2.68 8.38 -22.53
C PRO A 304 2.93 9.61 -21.66
N ALA A 305 1.90 10.10 -20.96
CA ALA A 305 2.02 11.28 -20.10
C ALA A 305 3.19 11.20 -19.10
N PRO A 306 3.47 10.06 -18.42
CA PRO A 306 4.62 9.95 -17.52
C PRO A 306 5.96 10.27 -18.18
N ASP A 307 6.15 9.87 -19.44
CA ASP A 307 7.40 10.09 -20.16
C ASP A 307 7.57 11.56 -20.52
N VAL A 308 6.49 12.20 -20.97
CA VAL A 308 6.51 13.63 -21.33
C VAL A 308 6.69 14.52 -20.09
N VAL A 309 6.06 14.17 -18.96
CA VAL A 309 6.24 14.89 -17.68
C VAL A 309 7.68 14.76 -17.16
N ARG A 310 8.26 13.54 -17.17
CA ARG A 310 9.67 13.35 -16.79
C ARG A 310 10.62 14.07 -17.75
N ARG A 311 10.29 14.12 -19.05
CA ARG A 311 11.06 14.89 -20.03
C ARG A 311 11.04 16.38 -19.72
N LEU A 312 9.88 16.95 -19.37
CA LEU A 312 9.77 18.35 -18.92
C LEU A 312 10.67 18.60 -17.70
N LEU A 313 10.60 17.75 -16.69
CA LEU A 313 11.43 17.84 -15.49
C LEU A 313 12.93 17.83 -15.84
N HIS A 314 13.39 16.84 -16.61
CA HIS A 314 14.80 16.74 -17.03
C HIS A 314 15.24 17.90 -17.93
N THR A 315 14.32 18.42 -18.75
CA THR A 315 14.54 19.62 -19.55
C THR A 315 14.83 20.80 -18.62
N ALA A 316 14.01 21.03 -17.59
CA ALA A 316 14.20 22.11 -16.63
C ALA A 316 15.34 21.91 -15.61
N ARG A 317 16.05 20.77 -15.65
CA ARG A 317 17.02 20.37 -14.61
C ARG A 317 18.06 21.45 -14.25
N PRO A 318 18.75 22.12 -15.19
CA PRO A 318 19.78 23.09 -14.81
C PRO A 318 19.24 24.23 -13.94
N GLN A 319 18.04 24.73 -14.27
CA GLN A 319 17.39 25.80 -13.50
C GLN A 319 16.89 25.29 -12.15
N LEU A 320 16.40 24.05 -12.10
CA LEU A 320 15.95 23.44 -10.85
C LEU A 320 17.10 23.15 -9.89
N GLU A 321 18.27 22.73 -10.39
CA GLU A 321 19.48 22.55 -9.59
C GLU A 321 20.02 23.89 -9.08
N GLU A 322 19.99 24.95 -9.90
CA GLU A 322 20.38 26.30 -9.50
C GLU A 322 19.49 26.85 -8.37
N LEU A 323 18.19 26.57 -8.43
CA LEU A 323 17.21 26.97 -7.41
C LEU A 323 17.20 26.06 -6.17
N GLY A 324 17.86 24.90 -6.22
CA GLY A 324 17.80 23.89 -5.15
C GLY A 324 16.48 23.10 -5.09
N ASP A 325 15.66 23.14 -6.15
CA ASP A 325 14.34 22.49 -6.19
C ASP A 325 14.37 21.09 -6.81
N TRP A 326 15.49 20.67 -7.40
CA TRP A 326 15.58 19.46 -8.22
C TRP A 326 15.02 18.21 -7.53
N ASP A 327 15.57 17.84 -6.36
CA ASP A 327 15.18 16.62 -5.65
C ASP A 327 13.70 16.61 -5.24
N GLY A 328 13.16 17.80 -4.98
CA GLY A 328 11.78 18.01 -4.60
C GLY A 328 10.80 17.83 -5.72
N LEU A 329 11.10 18.46 -6.85
CA LEU A 329 10.25 18.33 -8.02
C LEU A 329 10.38 16.95 -8.64
N VAL A 330 11.52 16.26 -8.54
CA VAL A 330 11.62 14.83 -8.84
C VAL A 330 10.62 14.05 -7.99
N SER A 331 10.67 14.25 -6.66
CA SER A 331 9.77 13.56 -5.73
C SER A 331 8.30 13.90 -5.96
N ALA A 332 7.98 15.16 -6.27
CA ALA A 332 6.62 15.61 -6.55
C ALA A 332 6.10 15.09 -7.90
N VAL A 333 6.95 15.02 -8.94
CA VAL A 333 6.61 14.37 -10.21
C VAL A 333 6.35 12.88 -10.01
N ASP A 334 7.19 12.18 -9.26
CA ASP A 334 6.97 10.75 -9.00
C ASP A 334 5.67 10.53 -8.20
N ALA A 335 5.38 11.40 -7.22
CA ALA A 335 4.13 11.36 -6.47
C ALA A 335 2.91 11.58 -7.38
N VAL A 336 2.91 12.63 -8.23
CA VAL A 336 1.76 12.95 -9.08
C VAL A 336 1.48 11.85 -10.11
N LEU A 337 2.54 11.26 -10.67
CA LEU A 337 2.43 10.16 -11.62
C LEU A 337 1.96 8.86 -10.94
N ALA A 338 2.33 8.63 -9.68
CA ALA A 338 1.88 7.45 -8.93
C ALA A 338 0.39 7.51 -8.57
N HIS A 339 -0.12 8.68 -8.18
CA HIS A 339 -1.53 8.84 -7.76
C HIS A 339 -2.49 9.30 -8.88
N GLY A 340 -1.97 9.53 -10.09
CA GLY A 340 -2.73 9.97 -11.27
C GLY A 340 -3.30 11.39 -11.16
N SER A 341 -4.08 11.81 -12.15
CA SER A 341 -4.77 13.10 -12.15
C SER A 341 -5.92 13.13 -11.16
N SER A 342 -6.32 14.33 -10.72
CA SER A 342 -7.55 14.47 -9.92
C SER A 342 -8.77 13.97 -10.70
N ALA A 343 -8.81 14.14 -12.01
CA ALA A 343 -9.92 13.70 -12.83
C ALA A 343 -10.16 12.19 -12.73
N SER A 344 -9.09 11.40 -12.78
CA SER A 344 -9.16 9.94 -12.61
C SER A 344 -9.61 9.53 -11.20
N ARG A 345 -9.13 10.21 -10.17
CA ARG A 345 -9.54 9.96 -8.78
C ARG A 345 -11.02 10.28 -8.54
N GLN A 346 -11.51 11.41 -9.06
CA GLN A 346 -12.92 11.78 -8.98
C GLN A 346 -13.83 10.74 -9.65
N ARG A 347 -13.48 10.28 -10.85
CA ARG A 347 -14.21 9.18 -11.53
C ARG A 347 -14.20 7.88 -10.72
N THR A 348 -13.10 7.60 -10.04
CA THR A 348 -12.97 6.40 -9.20
C THR A 348 -13.83 6.52 -7.95
N ALA A 349 -13.86 7.68 -7.29
CA ALA A 349 -14.73 7.94 -6.15
C ALA A 349 -16.21 7.81 -6.53
N ALA A 350 -16.65 8.46 -7.62
CA ALA A 350 -18.04 8.38 -8.08
C ALA A 350 -18.47 6.94 -8.42
N ARG A 351 -17.59 6.14 -9.03
CA ARG A 351 -17.87 4.73 -9.33
C ARG A 351 -17.93 3.85 -8.07
N ARG A 352 -17.07 4.09 -7.08
CA ARG A 352 -16.99 3.28 -5.85
C ARG A 352 -18.15 3.55 -4.90
N GLY A 353 -18.53 4.82 -4.72
CA GLY A 353 -19.65 5.20 -3.84
C GLY A 353 -21.00 5.19 -4.55
N GLY A 354 -21.03 5.20 -5.88
CA GLY A 354 -22.25 5.12 -6.69
C GLY A 354 -22.94 6.46 -6.94
N SER A 355 -22.33 7.59 -6.52
CA SER A 355 -22.88 8.94 -6.72
C SER A 355 -21.80 9.96 -7.09
N LEU A 356 -22.18 11.00 -7.85
CA LEU A 356 -21.31 12.16 -8.07
C LEU A 356 -21.03 12.96 -6.80
N ALA A 357 -21.87 12.80 -5.76
CA ALA A 357 -21.61 13.37 -4.45
C ALA A 357 -20.29 12.83 -3.85
N ASP A 358 -19.93 11.57 -4.11
CA ASP A 358 -18.69 10.97 -3.62
C ASP A 358 -17.46 11.62 -4.26
N ALA A 359 -17.57 12.06 -5.52
CA ALA A 359 -16.52 12.83 -6.18
C ALA A 359 -16.39 14.23 -5.57
N VAL A 360 -17.50 14.88 -5.23
CA VAL A 360 -17.48 16.17 -4.52
C VAL A 360 -16.84 16.01 -3.13
N ASP A 361 -17.25 15.00 -2.36
CA ASP A 361 -16.74 14.74 -1.01
C ASP A 361 -15.23 14.44 -1.03
N LEU A 362 -14.74 13.69 -2.04
CA LEU A 362 -13.30 13.48 -2.25
C LEU A 362 -12.57 14.81 -2.44
N VAL A 363 -13.06 15.66 -3.33
CA VAL A 363 -12.39 16.93 -3.66
C VAL A 363 -12.46 17.91 -2.49
N VAL A 364 -13.57 17.98 -1.76
CA VAL A 364 -13.67 18.74 -0.50
C VAL A 364 -12.61 18.26 0.48
N ALA A 365 -12.51 16.95 0.69
CA ALA A 365 -11.52 16.38 1.60
C ALA A 365 -10.08 16.69 1.18
N GLN A 366 -9.77 16.59 -0.13
CA GLN A 366 -8.44 16.91 -0.66
C GLN A 366 -8.15 18.42 -0.60
N THR A 367 -9.14 19.27 -0.83
CA THR A 367 -8.99 20.73 -0.72
C THR A 367 -8.69 21.15 0.72
N ARG A 368 -9.33 20.49 1.71
CA ARG A 368 -9.15 20.73 3.15
C ARG A 368 -7.88 20.12 3.72
N THR A 369 -7.39 19.00 3.16
CA THR A 369 -6.24 18.25 3.71
C THR A 369 -5.00 18.42 2.85
N SER A 370 -3.87 18.72 3.48
CA SER A 370 -2.58 18.81 2.79
C SER A 370 -1.67 17.67 3.26
N PRO A 371 -1.15 16.80 2.37
CA PRO A 371 -0.02 15.91 2.70
C PRO A 371 1.25 16.74 3.00
N VAL A 372 2.43 16.15 3.23
CA VAL A 372 3.67 16.92 3.50
C VAL A 372 4.55 16.96 2.25
N TRP A 373 4.98 18.17 1.85
CA TRP A 373 5.87 18.41 0.72
C TRP A 373 7.31 17.96 0.99
N PRO A 374 7.97 17.29 0.04
CA PRO A 374 9.32 16.78 0.22
C PRO A 374 10.39 17.76 -0.32
N LEU A 375 10.73 18.85 0.39
CA LEU A 375 12.03 19.53 0.21
C LEU A 375 12.57 20.17 1.49
N GLY A 376 13.71 19.66 1.96
CA GLY A 376 14.98 20.35 1.75
C GLY A 376 15.23 21.73 2.39
N GLY A 377 14.72 22.00 3.58
CA GLY A 377 15.21 23.08 4.43
C GLY A 377 15.31 22.59 5.87
N THR A 378 16.42 22.84 6.57
CA THR A 378 16.51 22.60 8.01
C THR A 378 15.49 23.47 8.73
N ILE A 379 14.28 22.94 8.92
CA ILE A 379 13.32 23.46 9.89
C ILE A 379 14.02 23.33 11.26
N PRO A 380 14.15 24.40 12.05
CA PRO A 380 14.51 24.25 13.44
C PRO A 380 13.41 23.38 14.04
N ALA A 381 13.76 22.16 14.42
CA ALA A 381 12.86 21.24 15.07
C ALA A 381 12.15 21.98 16.21
N GLN A 382 10.89 22.38 16.01
CA GLN A 382 9.97 22.42 17.12
C GLN A 382 9.90 20.97 17.56
N ARG A 383 10.62 20.68 18.65
CA ARG A 383 10.71 19.38 19.30
C ARG A 383 9.32 18.87 19.61
N THR A 384 8.75 18.20 18.62
CA THR A 384 7.74 17.17 18.80
C THR A 384 8.54 15.89 18.91
N PRO A 385 8.25 15.00 19.88
CA PRO A 385 8.81 13.66 19.91
C PRO A 385 8.80 13.05 18.51
N GLY A 386 9.97 12.72 17.97
CA GLY A 386 10.05 11.95 16.73
C GLY A 386 9.27 10.65 16.92
N LEU A 387 8.67 10.11 15.85
CA LEU A 387 7.98 8.81 15.93
C LEU A 387 8.90 7.68 16.44
N PHE A 388 10.22 7.88 16.39
CA PHE A 388 11.25 6.99 16.91
C PHE A 388 12.02 7.62 18.09
N GLU A 389 11.50 8.66 18.74
CA GLU A 389 12.15 9.22 19.92
C GLU A 389 12.20 8.18 21.05
N GLY A 390 13.39 7.98 21.61
CA GLY A 390 13.65 6.95 22.60
C GLY A 390 13.62 5.52 22.04
N TYR A 391 13.60 5.36 20.71
CA TYR A 391 13.71 4.05 20.07
C TYR A 391 15.12 3.51 20.27
N ALA A 392 15.26 2.49 21.11
CA ALA A 392 16.51 1.80 21.36
C ALA A 392 16.26 0.30 21.25
N ALA A 393 16.95 -0.34 20.31
CA ALA A 393 16.95 -1.77 20.15
C ALA A 393 18.37 -2.23 19.79
N PRO A 394 18.91 -3.25 20.45
CA PRO A 394 20.26 -3.73 20.18
C PRO A 394 20.41 -4.34 18.78
N ALA A 395 19.32 -4.88 18.21
CA ALA A 395 19.29 -5.33 16.82
C ALA A 395 17.89 -5.19 16.22
N ASP A 396 17.78 -4.31 15.23
CA ASP A 396 16.52 -3.97 14.57
C ASP A 396 16.62 -4.13 13.05
N GLU A 397 15.50 -4.54 12.45
CA GLU A 397 15.41 -4.78 11.00
C GLU A 397 15.14 -3.51 10.19
N ALA A 398 14.64 -2.44 10.80
CA ALA A 398 14.38 -1.17 10.13
C ALA A 398 15.37 -0.07 10.51
N LEU A 399 16.00 -0.17 11.68
CA LEU A 399 17.02 0.75 12.17
C LEU A 399 18.38 0.05 12.36
N ASP A 400 19.47 0.79 12.13
CA ASP A 400 20.82 0.32 12.47
C ASP A 400 21.13 0.51 13.97
N ALA A 401 22.30 0.01 14.40
CA ALA A 401 22.74 0.11 15.80
C ALA A 401 22.96 1.56 16.28
N GLN A 402 23.02 2.53 15.38
CA GLN A 402 23.13 3.96 15.67
C GLN A 402 21.75 4.66 15.65
N GLY A 403 20.66 3.90 15.46
CA GLY A 403 19.30 4.42 15.39
C GLY A 403 18.98 5.12 14.06
N ARG A 404 19.76 4.88 12.99
CA ARG A 404 19.49 5.42 11.66
C ARG A 404 18.60 4.44 10.90
N VAL A 405 17.67 4.98 10.12
CA VAL A 405 16.80 4.18 9.27
C VAL A 405 17.64 3.49 8.18
N ARG A 406 17.47 2.17 8.04
CA ARG A 406 18.14 1.38 7.00
C ARG A 406 17.64 1.78 5.61
N PRO A 407 18.47 1.71 4.55
CA PRO A 407 18.11 2.19 3.21
C PRO A 407 16.80 1.63 2.66
N GLU A 408 16.55 0.34 2.88
CA GLU A 408 15.31 -0.36 2.45
C GLU A 408 14.05 0.24 3.09
N TYR A 409 14.17 0.75 4.32
CA TYR A 409 13.09 1.33 5.10
C TYR A 409 12.99 2.85 4.97
N ALA A 410 13.91 3.50 4.24
CA ALA A 410 13.95 4.96 4.12
C ALA A 410 12.62 5.53 3.61
N ALA A 411 12.06 4.95 2.54
CA ALA A 411 10.80 5.40 1.96
C ALA A 411 9.59 5.12 2.89
N PRO A 412 9.39 3.89 3.41
CA PRO A 412 8.29 3.63 4.34
C PRO A 412 8.34 4.46 5.61
N VAL A 413 9.51 4.56 6.24
CA VAL A 413 9.67 5.33 7.48
C VAL A 413 9.49 6.83 7.24
N ALA A 414 10.00 7.37 6.13
CA ALA A 414 9.75 8.77 5.77
C ALA A 414 8.26 9.04 5.55
N ALA A 415 7.54 8.14 4.88
CA ALA A 415 6.09 8.27 4.69
C ALA A 415 5.32 8.27 6.02
N LEU A 416 5.59 7.33 6.91
CA LEU A 416 4.94 7.27 8.23
C LEU A 416 5.33 8.46 9.12
N THR A 417 6.58 8.90 9.07
CA THR A 417 7.06 10.09 9.79
C THR A 417 6.37 11.36 9.30
N ARG A 418 6.16 11.51 7.99
CA ARG A 418 5.37 12.62 7.40
C ARG A 418 3.90 12.60 7.85
N LEU A 419 3.30 11.42 7.97
CA LEU A 419 1.92 11.31 8.49
C LEU A 419 1.83 11.73 9.97
N GLY A 420 2.84 11.39 10.77
CA GLY A 420 2.88 11.70 12.19
C GLY A 420 1.86 10.89 13.01
N ALA A 421 2.03 10.89 14.33
CA ALA A 421 1.28 10.01 15.24
C ALA A 421 -0.24 10.20 15.14
N ALA A 422 -0.70 11.45 14.99
CA ALA A 422 -2.12 11.76 14.91
C ALA A 422 -2.80 11.13 13.69
N ARG A 423 -2.19 11.23 12.50
CA ARG A 423 -2.75 10.64 11.29
C ARG A 423 -2.61 9.12 11.29
N LEU A 424 -1.51 8.59 11.83
CA LEU A 424 -1.36 7.15 12.02
C LEU A 424 -2.44 6.56 12.95
N ARG A 425 -2.88 7.28 13.99
CA ARG A 425 -4.06 6.86 14.78
C ARG A 425 -5.34 6.82 13.96
N VAL A 426 -5.54 7.76 13.03
CA VAL A 426 -6.69 7.72 12.10
C VAL A 426 -6.59 6.51 11.18
N ARG A 427 -5.41 6.22 10.62
CA ARG A 427 -5.18 5.01 9.81
C ARG A 427 -5.40 3.72 10.61
N ALA A 428 -4.96 3.66 11.86
CA ALA A 428 -5.22 2.53 12.76
C ALA A 428 -6.71 2.35 13.06
N ARG A 429 -7.49 3.43 13.15
CA ARG A 429 -8.96 3.32 13.29
C ARG A 429 -9.62 2.81 12.01
N ALA A 430 -9.20 3.33 10.84
CA ALA A 430 -9.69 2.86 9.54
C ALA A 430 -9.36 1.38 9.30
N ARG A 431 -8.16 0.96 9.68
CA ARG A 431 -7.74 -0.45 9.74
C ARG A 431 -8.74 -1.28 10.55
N ASP A 432 -9.02 -0.86 11.78
CA ASP A 432 -9.92 -1.59 12.67
C ASP A 432 -11.34 -1.65 12.12
N GLU A 433 -11.82 -0.57 11.49
CA GLU A 433 -13.13 -0.51 10.84
C GLU A 433 -13.23 -1.45 9.64
N ARG A 434 -12.25 -1.46 8.73
CA ARG A 434 -12.22 -2.41 7.60
C ARG A 434 -12.18 -3.85 8.07
N GLN A 435 -11.37 -4.16 9.07
CA GLN A 435 -11.33 -5.51 9.63
C GLN A 435 -12.67 -5.93 10.25
N ARG A 436 -13.43 -5.02 10.88
CA ARG A 436 -14.80 -5.33 11.35
C ARG A 436 -15.73 -5.66 10.19
N VAL A 437 -15.68 -4.88 9.11
CA VAL A 437 -16.52 -5.08 7.93
C VAL A 437 -16.19 -6.40 7.22
N GLU A 438 -14.90 -6.73 7.10
CA GLU A 438 -14.43 -7.95 6.42
C GLU A 438 -14.53 -9.20 7.29
N GLY A 439 -14.76 -9.02 8.60
CA GLY A 439 -14.82 -10.09 9.58
C GLY A 439 -13.45 -10.71 9.86
N THR A 440 -12.37 -9.93 9.80
CA THR A 440 -11.00 -10.35 10.14
C THR A 440 -10.85 -10.47 11.65
N LEU A 441 -11.48 -11.51 12.18
CA LEU A 441 -11.54 -11.84 13.59
C LEU A 441 -10.61 -13.02 13.88
N PHE A 442 -10.13 -13.07 15.12
CA PHE A 442 -9.52 -14.24 15.70
C PHE A 442 -10.04 -14.40 17.12
N LYS A 443 -10.08 -15.63 17.62
CA LYS A 443 -10.44 -15.89 19.01
C LYS A 443 -9.15 -16.22 19.78
N PRO A 444 -8.64 -15.31 20.64
CA PRO A 444 -7.54 -15.65 21.53
C PRO A 444 -7.92 -16.83 22.43
N GLU A 445 -6.92 -17.58 22.85
CA GLU A 445 -7.12 -18.70 23.76
C GLU A 445 -7.62 -18.20 25.12
N GLY A 446 -8.65 -18.84 25.67
CA GLY A 446 -9.29 -18.42 26.92
C GLY A 446 -10.17 -17.17 26.83
N ALA A 447 -10.33 -16.55 25.65
CA ALA A 447 -11.25 -15.43 25.48
C ALA A 447 -12.68 -15.90 25.17
N ASP A 448 -13.68 -15.26 25.79
CA ASP A 448 -15.09 -15.57 25.54
C ASP A 448 -15.54 -15.15 24.13
N GLU A 449 -15.04 -14.01 23.65
CA GLU A 449 -15.44 -13.39 22.37
C GLU A 449 -14.27 -13.24 21.38
N PRO A 450 -14.54 -13.36 20.06
CA PRO A 450 -13.57 -13.02 19.01
C PRO A 450 -13.15 -11.55 19.07
N ARG A 451 -11.90 -11.27 18.70
CA ARG A 451 -11.32 -9.92 18.63
C ARG A 451 -10.80 -9.64 17.22
N LEU A 452 -10.61 -8.36 16.90
CA LEU A 452 -9.94 -7.95 15.66
C LEU A 452 -8.48 -8.40 15.66
N TYR A 453 -8.03 -8.94 14.54
CA TYR A 453 -6.63 -9.33 14.40
C TYR A 453 -5.73 -8.07 14.41
N PRO A 454 -4.72 -7.98 15.30
CA PRO A 454 -3.95 -6.75 15.45
C PRO A 454 -2.89 -6.62 14.35
N TYR A 455 -3.14 -5.81 13.31
CA TYR A 455 -2.14 -5.49 12.27
C TYR A 455 -1.41 -4.18 12.56
N ASP A 456 -0.09 -4.17 12.47
CA ASP A 456 0.71 -2.94 12.53
C ASP A 456 0.72 -2.19 11.19
N LEU A 457 1.02 -0.89 11.25
CA LEU A 457 1.03 0.02 10.11
C LEU A 457 2.35 0.00 9.31
N LEU A 458 3.48 -0.42 9.90
CA LEU A 458 4.75 -0.49 9.17
C LEU A 458 4.95 -1.93 8.64
N PRO A 459 4.97 -2.14 7.31
CA PRO A 459 5.27 -3.44 6.72
C PRO A 459 6.71 -3.85 7.03
N ARG A 460 6.93 -5.16 7.16
CA ARG A 460 8.27 -5.74 7.30
C ARG A 460 8.81 -6.11 5.92
N LEU A 461 9.94 -5.56 5.54
CA LEU A 461 10.63 -5.86 4.29
C LEU A 461 11.57 -7.05 4.47
N ILE A 462 11.53 -8.00 3.53
CA ILE A 462 12.46 -9.13 3.42
C ILE A 462 13.29 -8.93 2.15
N PRO A 463 14.62 -8.71 2.27
CA PRO A 463 15.51 -8.56 1.13
C PRO A 463 15.43 -9.76 0.17
N GLY A 464 15.65 -9.52 -1.13
CA GLY A 464 15.59 -10.56 -2.15
C GLY A 464 16.63 -11.66 -1.94
N GLU A 465 17.82 -11.31 -1.44
CA GLU A 465 18.88 -12.25 -1.08
C GLU A 465 18.49 -13.17 0.10
N ASP A 466 17.89 -12.58 1.14
CA ASP A 466 17.37 -13.32 2.30
C ASP A 466 16.26 -14.27 1.83
N TRP A 467 15.35 -13.78 0.97
CA TRP A 467 14.28 -14.62 0.45
C TRP A 467 14.81 -15.75 -0.43
N ALA A 468 15.85 -15.55 -1.22
CA ALA A 468 16.47 -16.61 -2.02
C ALA A 468 17.07 -17.71 -1.14
N LEU A 469 17.77 -17.35 -0.05
CA LEU A 469 18.26 -18.29 0.96
C LEU A 469 17.11 -19.07 1.60
N LEU A 470 16.07 -18.36 2.05
CA LEU A 470 14.89 -18.96 2.65
C LEU A 470 14.21 -19.95 1.69
N ARG A 471 14.02 -19.57 0.42
CA ARG A 471 13.43 -20.45 -0.60
C ARG A 471 14.18 -21.77 -0.74
N GLY A 472 15.51 -21.72 -0.86
CA GLY A 472 16.34 -22.92 -0.99
C GLY A 472 16.24 -23.84 0.22
N GLY A 473 16.45 -23.30 1.43
CA GLY A 473 16.46 -24.11 2.65
C GLY A 473 15.09 -24.61 3.08
N LEU A 474 14.02 -23.84 2.86
CA LEU A 474 12.65 -24.29 3.15
C LEU A 474 12.22 -25.44 2.23
N SER A 475 12.53 -25.34 0.93
CA SER A 475 12.28 -26.44 -0.02
C SER A 475 13.05 -27.71 0.36
N GLN A 476 14.34 -27.58 0.71
CA GLN A 476 15.18 -28.68 1.19
C GLN A 476 14.59 -29.34 2.46
N ARG A 477 14.23 -28.52 3.46
CA ARG A 477 13.69 -29.01 4.74
C ARG A 477 12.39 -29.77 4.54
N VAL A 478 11.46 -29.25 3.74
CA VAL A 478 10.17 -29.90 3.46
C VAL A 478 10.35 -31.18 2.66
N ALA A 479 11.32 -31.25 1.74
CA ALA A 479 11.64 -32.50 1.04
C ALA A 479 12.10 -33.61 2.00
N ALA A 480 12.95 -33.28 2.98
CA ALA A 480 13.41 -34.23 3.99
C ALA A 480 12.28 -34.67 4.94
N LEU A 481 11.39 -33.75 5.34
CA LEU A 481 10.23 -34.06 6.19
C LEU A 481 9.18 -34.92 5.45
N GLU A 482 8.99 -34.69 4.15
CA GLU A 482 8.14 -35.55 3.31
C GLU A 482 8.71 -36.97 3.25
N ALA A 483 10.01 -37.11 2.99
CA ALA A 483 10.70 -38.41 2.98
C ALA A 483 10.61 -39.12 4.35
N PHE A 484 10.78 -38.37 5.44
CA PHE A 484 10.60 -38.88 6.79
C PHE A 484 9.19 -39.42 7.03
N LEU A 485 8.15 -38.69 6.63
CA LEU A 485 6.77 -39.15 6.81
C LEU A 485 6.46 -40.41 5.98
N HIS A 486 7.04 -40.57 4.80
CA HIS A 486 6.94 -41.82 4.04
C HIS A 486 7.63 -42.98 4.76
N ASP A 487 8.83 -42.75 5.29
CA ASP A 487 9.62 -43.77 5.96
C ASP A 487 9.00 -44.21 7.31
N VAL A 488 8.60 -43.26 8.15
CA VAL A 488 8.11 -43.52 9.51
C VAL A 488 6.78 -44.30 9.54
N HIS A 489 5.95 -44.10 8.52
CA HIS A 489 4.71 -44.83 8.29
C HIS A 489 4.90 -46.09 7.43
N GLY A 490 6.12 -46.35 6.96
CA GLY A 490 6.53 -47.50 6.16
C GLY A 490 7.57 -48.37 6.87
N GLU A 491 8.79 -48.45 6.30
CA GLU A 491 9.85 -49.36 6.75
C GLU A 491 10.62 -48.89 7.99
N ARG A 492 10.51 -47.60 8.37
CA ARG A 492 11.20 -46.97 9.51
C ARG A 492 12.72 -47.13 9.46
N LEU A 493 13.31 -46.96 8.28
CA LEU A 493 14.74 -47.05 8.00
C LEU A 493 15.54 -46.06 8.86
N VAL A 494 15.06 -44.83 9.02
CA VAL A 494 15.71 -43.80 9.87
C VAL A 494 15.88 -44.22 11.32
N VAL A 495 14.95 -45.04 11.83
CA VAL A 495 15.01 -45.63 13.18
C VAL A 495 15.94 -46.84 13.19
N ARG A 496 15.80 -47.74 12.20
CA ARG A 496 16.63 -48.94 12.04
C ARG A 496 18.11 -48.60 11.93
N ASP A 497 18.42 -47.56 11.17
CA ASP A 497 19.77 -47.07 10.91
C ASP A 497 20.27 -46.12 12.02
N ARG A 498 19.47 -45.92 13.07
CA ARG A 498 19.78 -45.14 14.28
C ARG A 498 20.10 -43.67 14.02
N VAL A 499 19.55 -43.12 12.94
CA VAL A 499 19.59 -41.67 12.66
C VAL A 499 18.65 -40.94 13.61
N VAL A 500 17.48 -41.52 13.90
CA VAL A 500 16.57 -41.06 14.94
C VAL A 500 16.34 -42.18 15.95
N PRO A 501 16.46 -41.92 17.28
CA PRO A 501 16.14 -42.92 18.29
C PRO A 501 14.67 -43.38 18.19
N ALA A 502 14.41 -44.68 18.41
CA ALA A 502 13.06 -45.23 18.28
C ALA A 502 12.01 -44.49 19.13
N TRP A 503 12.36 -44.10 20.35
CA TRP A 503 11.46 -43.40 21.27
C TRP A 503 11.00 -42.04 20.74
N VAL A 504 11.79 -41.34 19.92
CA VAL A 504 11.41 -40.05 19.32
C VAL A 504 10.22 -40.21 18.37
N VAL A 505 10.08 -41.39 17.77
CA VAL A 505 8.96 -41.73 16.89
C VAL A 505 7.84 -42.45 17.65
N GLU A 506 8.18 -43.46 18.45
CA GLU A 506 7.21 -44.33 19.12
C GLU A 506 6.42 -43.61 20.21
N ASP A 507 7.06 -42.68 20.92
CA ASP A 507 6.42 -41.90 21.98
C ASP A 507 5.75 -40.63 21.41
N ALA A 508 5.89 -40.34 20.11
CA ALA A 508 5.34 -39.15 19.49
C ALA A 508 3.79 -39.19 19.47
N PRO A 509 3.10 -38.21 20.06
CA PRO A 509 1.63 -38.19 20.11
C PRO A 509 0.96 -38.20 18.72
N GLY A 510 1.68 -37.71 17.71
CA GLY A 510 1.23 -37.64 16.33
C GLY A 510 1.48 -38.90 15.49
N LEU A 511 2.11 -39.94 16.02
CA LEU A 511 2.25 -41.22 15.32
C LEU A 511 0.91 -41.98 15.35
N ARG A 512 0.18 -41.94 14.23
CA ARG A 512 -1.16 -42.55 14.11
C ARG A 512 -1.20 -43.66 13.06
N ASP A 513 -1.96 -44.72 13.35
CA ASP A 513 -2.20 -45.86 12.44
C ASP A 513 -2.88 -45.44 11.14
N THR A 514 -3.66 -44.36 11.16
CA THR A 514 -4.22 -43.71 9.97
C THR A 514 -3.15 -43.38 8.92
N GLY A 515 -1.95 -42.97 9.33
CA GLY A 515 -0.84 -42.64 8.44
C GLY A 515 -0.22 -43.87 7.75
N ALA A 516 -0.06 -44.99 8.47
CA ALA A 516 0.44 -46.26 7.92
C ALA A 516 -0.55 -46.92 6.94
N ARG A 517 -1.81 -46.47 6.97
CA ARG A 517 -2.90 -47.00 6.16
C ARG A 517 -3.06 -46.30 4.81
N LEU A 518 -2.30 -45.24 4.54
CA LEU A 518 -2.38 -44.48 3.29
C LEU A 518 -1.54 -45.14 2.18
N PRO A 519 -1.88 -44.97 0.89
CA PRO A 519 -1.05 -45.42 -0.22
C PRO A 519 0.38 -44.85 -0.16
N ALA A 520 1.36 -45.64 -0.60
CA ALA A 520 2.78 -45.26 -0.53
C ALA A 520 3.14 -44.01 -1.36
N ASP A 521 2.37 -43.71 -2.42
CA ASP A 521 2.54 -42.56 -3.31
C ASP A 521 1.70 -41.33 -2.90
N THR A 522 1.08 -41.37 -1.72
CA THR A 522 0.31 -40.24 -1.17
C THR A 522 1.24 -39.05 -0.92
N VAL A 523 0.92 -37.88 -1.47
CA VAL A 523 1.55 -36.61 -1.05
C VAL A 523 1.17 -36.34 0.40
N ARG A 524 2.14 -36.32 1.31
CA ARG A 524 1.86 -36.22 2.75
C ARG A 524 1.78 -34.78 3.20
N ILE A 525 2.74 -33.95 2.79
CA ILE A 525 2.80 -32.51 3.08
C ILE A 525 2.35 -31.75 1.84
N THR A 526 1.05 -31.47 1.71
CA THR A 526 0.55 -30.61 0.62
C THR A 526 0.88 -29.14 0.88
N LEU A 527 0.80 -28.72 2.14
CA LEU A 527 1.15 -27.38 2.61
C LEU A 527 1.93 -27.48 3.93
N ALA A 528 3.11 -26.88 4.02
CA ALA A 528 3.85 -26.69 5.25
C ALA A 528 3.84 -25.22 5.65
N GLY A 529 3.74 -24.94 6.95
CA GLY A 529 4.03 -23.63 7.54
C GLY A 529 5.30 -23.73 8.37
N ILE A 530 6.34 -22.98 8.00
CA ILE A 530 7.64 -23.04 8.68
C ILE A 530 7.89 -21.72 9.39
N ASP A 531 8.05 -21.78 10.70
CA ASP A 531 8.32 -20.63 11.55
C ASP A 531 9.81 -20.35 11.57
N LEU A 532 10.16 -19.10 11.31
CA LEU A 532 11.51 -18.61 11.15
C LEU A 532 11.73 -17.42 12.06
N VAL A 533 12.91 -17.35 12.64
CA VAL A 533 13.38 -16.21 13.40
C VAL A 533 14.67 -15.68 12.81
N ARG A 534 14.93 -14.40 13.05
CA ARG A 534 16.19 -13.76 12.71
C ARG A 534 16.81 -13.29 14.02
N ASP A 535 18.09 -13.57 14.23
CA ASP A 535 18.79 -13.06 15.41
C ASP A 535 19.35 -11.66 15.19
N GLY A 536 19.94 -11.08 16.24
CA GLY A 536 20.53 -9.75 16.17
C GLY A 536 21.75 -9.59 15.25
N SER A 537 22.34 -10.70 14.79
CA SER A 537 23.42 -10.68 13.78
C SER A 537 22.89 -10.72 12.34
N GLY A 538 21.58 -10.89 12.17
CA GLY A 538 20.91 -11.01 10.87
C GLY A 538 20.78 -12.46 10.39
N LYS A 539 21.15 -13.46 11.19
CA LYS A 539 21.11 -14.87 10.83
C LYS A 539 19.69 -15.43 10.95
N TRP A 540 19.24 -16.08 9.88
CA TRP A 540 17.96 -16.78 9.83
C TRP A 540 18.05 -18.19 10.41
N MET A 541 17.05 -18.58 11.19
CA MET A 541 16.92 -19.92 11.78
C MET A 541 15.47 -20.40 11.74
N VAL A 542 15.27 -21.69 11.53
CA VAL A 542 13.95 -22.33 11.70
C VAL A 542 13.67 -22.47 13.19
N LEU A 543 12.50 -22.05 13.64
CA LEU A 543 12.04 -22.17 15.03
C LEU A 543 11.11 -23.38 15.23
N GLU A 544 10.23 -23.64 14.27
CA GLU A 544 9.19 -24.68 14.37
C GLU A 544 8.67 -25.07 12.97
N ASP A 545 8.27 -26.32 12.81
CA ASP A 545 7.62 -26.85 11.61
C ASP A 545 6.13 -27.07 11.90
N ASN A 546 5.25 -26.75 10.96
CA ASN A 546 3.80 -26.97 11.11
C ASN A 546 3.32 -27.74 9.87
N LEU A 547 3.06 -29.04 10.04
CA LEU A 547 2.80 -30.00 8.97
C LEU A 547 1.43 -30.67 9.08
N ASN A 548 0.69 -30.43 10.17
CA ASN A 548 -0.67 -30.94 10.34
C ASN A 548 -1.71 -30.04 9.65
N MET A 549 -1.95 -28.83 10.19
CA MET A 549 -2.92 -27.86 9.62
C MET A 549 -2.37 -26.43 9.72
N PRO A 550 -1.33 -26.07 8.94
CA PRO A 550 -0.74 -24.75 9.01
C PRO A 550 -1.75 -23.66 8.62
N SER A 551 -1.75 -22.58 9.40
CA SER A 551 -2.57 -21.39 9.19
C SER A 551 -1.72 -20.13 9.04
N GLY A 552 -2.31 -19.08 8.48
CA GLY A 552 -1.72 -17.75 8.37
C GLY A 552 -1.75 -17.13 6.97
N ILE A 553 -2.01 -17.92 5.91
CA ILE A 553 -2.01 -17.41 4.52
C ILE A 553 -3.10 -16.35 4.35
N ALA A 554 -4.33 -16.61 4.82
CA ALA A 554 -5.41 -15.64 4.67
C ALA A 554 -5.12 -14.34 5.42
N TYR A 555 -4.50 -14.43 6.59
CA TYR A 555 -4.08 -13.26 7.35
C TYR A 555 -3.01 -12.47 6.60
N ALA A 556 -2.01 -13.13 5.99
CA ALA A 556 -1.02 -12.44 5.17
C ALA A 556 -1.62 -11.76 3.92
N LEU A 557 -2.57 -12.42 3.24
CA LEU A 557 -3.31 -11.82 2.10
C LEU A 557 -4.14 -10.62 2.55
N ALA A 558 -4.86 -10.75 3.66
CA ALA A 558 -5.66 -9.67 4.24
C ALA A 558 -4.76 -8.50 4.68
N ALA A 559 -3.60 -8.76 5.28
CA ALA A 559 -2.63 -7.75 5.67
C ALA A 559 -2.18 -6.90 4.48
N ARG A 560 -1.85 -7.53 3.35
CA ARG A 560 -1.46 -6.84 2.12
C ARG A 560 -2.58 -5.93 1.60
N ARG A 561 -3.80 -6.47 1.47
CA ARG A 561 -4.97 -5.71 1.00
C ARG A 561 -5.29 -4.53 1.91
N LEU A 562 -5.29 -4.79 3.21
CA LEU A 562 -5.56 -3.78 4.23
C LEU A 562 -4.51 -2.69 4.20
N SER A 563 -3.22 -3.03 4.17
CA SER A 563 -2.10 -2.08 4.11
C SER A 563 -2.21 -1.17 2.88
N THR A 564 -2.44 -1.74 1.70
CA THR A 564 -2.63 -1.00 0.45
C THR A 564 -3.80 0.00 0.50
N ASP A 565 -4.89 -0.36 1.18
CA ASP A 565 -6.10 0.47 1.28
C ASP A 565 -5.94 1.61 2.31
N ILE A 566 -5.44 1.29 3.51
CA ILE A 566 -5.40 2.26 4.62
C ILE A 566 -4.19 3.19 4.57
N LEU A 567 -3.09 2.78 3.91
CA LEU A 567 -1.84 3.52 3.79
C LEU A 567 -1.45 3.67 2.32
N PRO A 568 -2.17 4.50 1.56
CA PRO A 568 -1.86 4.73 0.15
C PRO A 568 -0.47 5.35 -0.06
N GLU A 569 0.13 5.93 0.97
CA GLU A 569 1.50 6.45 0.97
C GLU A 569 2.57 5.33 0.98
N LEU A 570 2.17 4.09 1.29
CA LEU A 570 3.01 2.89 1.32
C LEU A 570 2.58 1.88 0.25
N GLN A 571 2.62 2.27 -1.03
CA GLN A 571 2.33 1.32 -2.11
C GLN A 571 3.51 0.36 -2.32
N PRO A 572 3.26 -0.96 -2.40
CA PRO A 572 4.28 -1.91 -2.81
C PRO A 572 4.62 -1.65 -4.29
N GLY A 573 5.81 -1.08 -4.55
CA GLY A 573 6.28 -0.83 -5.90
C GLY A 573 6.65 -2.12 -6.66
N GLU A 574 7.09 -2.00 -7.91
CA GLU A 574 7.46 -3.15 -8.76
C GLU A 574 8.55 -4.06 -8.18
N ARG A 575 9.28 -3.62 -7.16
CA ARG A 575 10.30 -4.44 -6.49
C ARG A 575 9.74 -5.42 -5.47
N ILE A 576 8.45 -5.37 -5.14
CA ILE A 576 7.80 -6.27 -4.17
C ILE A 576 7.05 -7.39 -4.91
N LEU A 577 7.18 -8.64 -4.44
CA LEU A 577 6.41 -9.76 -4.97
C LEU A 577 4.91 -9.58 -4.70
N THR A 578 4.09 -9.85 -5.72
CA THR A 578 2.63 -9.90 -5.59
C THR A 578 2.21 -11.20 -4.89
N VAL A 579 1.16 -11.09 -4.08
CA VAL A 579 0.51 -12.20 -3.39
C VAL A 579 -0.72 -12.73 -4.15
N ASP A 580 -1.11 -12.10 -5.27
CA ASP A 580 -2.37 -12.41 -5.97
C ASP A 580 -2.42 -13.84 -6.53
N GLN A 581 -1.26 -14.41 -6.87
CA GLN A 581 -1.15 -15.77 -7.39
C GLN A 581 -1.21 -16.86 -6.32
N VAL A 582 -1.15 -16.50 -5.03
CA VAL A 582 -1.03 -17.46 -3.91
C VAL A 582 -2.22 -18.43 -3.84
N PRO A 583 -3.50 -17.98 -3.92
CA PRO A 583 -4.63 -18.92 -3.89
C PRO A 583 -4.58 -19.92 -5.04
N SER A 584 -4.22 -19.49 -6.25
CA SER A 584 -4.07 -20.35 -7.42
C SER A 584 -2.94 -21.38 -7.27
N LEU A 585 -1.81 -21.00 -6.67
CA LEU A 585 -0.71 -21.92 -6.38
C LEU A 585 -1.12 -22.96 -5.32
N LEU A 586 -1.82 -22.55 -4.25
CA LEU A 586 -2.34 -23.47 -3.24
C LEU A 586 -3.36 -24.44 -3.85
N LYS A 587 -4.31 -23.95 -4.66
CA LYS A 587 -5.26 -24.79 -5.38
C LYS A 587 -4.55 -25.80 -6.28
N SER A 588 -3.50 -25.38 -6.98
CA SER A 588 -2.73 -26.26 -7.86
C SER A 588 -2.05 -27.39 -7.08
N ALA A 589 -1.50 -27.09 -5.89
CA ALA A 589 -0.94 -28.10 -5.00
C ALA A 589 -2.01 -29.09 -4.47
N LEU A 590 -3.20 -28.59 -4.11
CA LEU A 590 -4.33 -29.43 -3.71
C LEU A 590 -4.78 -30.35 -4.87
N VAL A 591 -4.87 -29.82 -6.09
CA VAL A 591 -5.20 -30.61 -7.29
C VAL A 591 -4.10 -31.65 -7.58
N ALA A 592 -2.83 -31.28 -7.42
CA ALA A 592 -1.71 -32.20 -7.61
C ALA A 592 -1.67 -33.34 -6.57
N ALA A 593 -2.28 -33.15 -5.40
CA ALA A 593 -2.46 -34.19 -4.39
C ALA A 593 -3.60 -35.18 -4.72
N ALA A 594 -4.39 -34.93 -5.76
CA ALA A 594 -5.48 -35.82 -6.15
C ALA A 594 -4.96 -37.20 -6.61
N PRO A 595 -5.73 -38.29 -6.40
CA PRO A 595 -5.33 -39.61 -6.87
C PRO A 595 -5.14 -39.65 -8.40
N ARG A 596 -4.06 -40.30 -8.87
CA ARG A 596 -3.65 -40.37 -10.30
C ARG A 596 -4.68 -40.97 -11.28
N ARG A 597 -5.79 -41.53 -10.78
CA ARG A 597 -6.83 -42.21 -11.56
C ARG A 597 -8.00 -41.32 -12.01
N SER A 598 -7.96 -40.01 -11.77
CA SER A 598 -9.05 -39.12 -12.20
C SER A 598 -8.97 -38.84 -13.71
N GLU A 599 -9.98 -39.29 -14.47
CA GLU A 599 -10.16 -38.98 -15.91
C GLU A 599 -10.69 -37.56 -16.18
N ARG A 600 -11.04 -36.84 -15.10
CA ARG A 600 -11.59 -35.48 -15.09
C ARG A 600 -10.76 -34.57 -14.19
N ASP A 601 -10.96 -33.26 -14.32
CA ASP A 601 -10.38 -32.30 -13.37
C ASP A 601 -10.81 -32.62 -11.93
N PRO A 602 -9.86 -32.77 -10.98
CA PRO A 602 -10.19 -33.11 -9.59
C PRO A 602 -11.05 -32.05 -8.90
N VAL A 603 -12.09 -32.48 -8.20
CA VAL A 603 -12.93 -31.61 -7.39
C VAL A 603 -12.32 -31.47 -6.00
N VAL A 604 -11.97 -30.24 -5.65
CA VAL A 604 -11.40 -29.87 -4.34
C VAL A 604 -12.49 -29.23 -3.48
N ALA A 605 -12.55 -29.58 -2.19
CA ALA A 605 -13.38 -28.90 -1.20
C ALA A 605 -12.59 -28.59 0.08
N LEU A 606 -12.85 -27.44 0.70
CA LEU A 606 -12.27 -27.08 2.00
C LEU A 606 -13.15 -27.59 3.13
N LEU A 607 -12.63 -28.50 3.94
CA LEU A 607 -13.35 -29.12 5.05
C LEU A 607 -13.12 -28.32 6.34
N SER A 608 -14.19 -27.78 6.93
CA SER A 608 -14.17 -26.92 8.12
C SER A 608 -15.17 -27.38 9.18
N GLU A 609 -14.94 -27.03 10.44
CA GLU A 609 -15.93 -27.19 11.53
C GLU A 609 -17.07 -26.15 11.45
N GLY A 610 -16.97 -25.18 10.53
CA GLY A 610 -17.98 -24.13 10.33
C GLY A 610 -17.66 -22.84 11.11
N PRO A 611 -18.66 -21.96 11.30
CA PRO A 611 -18.50 -20.64 11.92
C PRO A 611 -17.93 -20.64 13.33
N ASP A 612 -18.07 -21.74 14.08
CA ASP A 612 -17.54 -21.87 15.44
C ASP A 612 -16.03 -22.15 15.47
N SER A 613 -15.42 -22.44 14.31
CA SER A 613 -13.98 -22.63 14.22
C SER A 613 -13.23 -21.32 14.51
N PRO A 614 -12.19 -21.32 15.37
CA PRO A 614 -11.42 -20.11 15.66
C PRO A 614 -10.67 -19.54 14.44
N ALA A 615 -10.48 -20.35 13.39
CA ALA A 615 -9.87 -19.97 12.12
C ALA A 615 -10.88 -19.81 10.97
N TRP A 616 -12.18 -19.66 11.27
CA TRP A 616 -13.25 -19.59 10.27
C TRP A 616 -13.03 -18.51 9.20
N PHE A 617 -12.50 -17.33 9.59
CA PHE A 617 -12.14 -16.27 8.66
C PHE A 617 -11.20 -16.76 7.55
N GLU A 618 -10.15 -17.48 7.93
CA GLU A 618 -9.17 -18.01 6.99
C GLU A 618 -9.79 -19.08 6.08
N HIS A 619 -10.60 -19.97 6.64
CA HIS A 619 -11.25 -21.04 5.90
C HIS A 619 -12.13 -20.46 4.79
N ARG A 620 -12.96 -19.47 5.11
CA ARG A 620 -13.83 -18.80 4.14
C ARG A 620 -13.03 -18.04 3.08
N LEU A 621 -12.06 -17.22 3.49
CA LEU A 621 -11.27 -16.42 2.56
C LEU A 621 -10.52 -17.31 1.56
N LEU A 622 -9.82 -18.35 2.03
CA LEU A 622 -9.10 -19.25 1.13
C LEU A 622 -10.03 -20.01 0.19
N ALA A 623 -11.18 -20.47 0.69
CA ALA A 623 -12.16 -21.17 -0.15
C ALA A 623 -12.71 -20.27 -1.27
N ASP A 624 -13.09 -19.03 -0.93
CA ASP A 624 -13.59 -18.04 -1.88
C ASP A 624 -12.52 -17.70 -2.93
N GLU A 625 -11.28 -17.43 -2.50
CA GLU A 625 -10.16 -17.05 -3.39
C GLU A 625 -9.71 -18.21 -4.30
N MET A 626 -9.79 -19.46 -3.83
CA MET A 626 -9.52 -20.63 -4.66
C MET A 626 -10.72 -21.02 -5.54
N GLY A 627 -11.91 -20.48 -5.27
CA GLY A 627 -13.16 -20.89 -5.90
C GLY A 627 -13.49 -22.36 -5.62
N VAL A 628 -13.38 -22.78 -4.36
CA VAL A 628 -13.74 -24.15 -3.90
C VAL A 628 -14.82 -24.05 -2.81
N PRO A 629 -15.74 -25.03 -2.71
CA PRO A 629 -16.75 -25.02 -1.65
C PRO A 629 -16.14 -25.24 -0.28
N VAL A 630 -16.67 -24.54 0.73
CA VAL A 630 -16.51 -24.91 2.14
C VAL A 630 -17.55 -25.97 2.47
N VAL A 631 -17.13 -27.06 3.09
CA VAL A 631 -18.00 -28.17 3.51
C VAL A 631 -17.73 -28.53 4.97
N THR A 632 -18.74 -29.05 5.64
CA THR A 632 -18.65 -29.56 7.01
C THR A 632 -18.68 -31.08 7.03
N PRO A 633 -18.17 -31.73 8.09
CA PRO A 633 -18.27 -33.19 8.24
C PRO A 633 -19.70 -33.72 8.07
N ALA A 634 -20.70 -32.99 8.59
CA ALA A 634 -22.12 -33.38 8.53
C ALA A 634 -22.71 -33.39 7.12
N GLU A 635 -22.06 -32.74 6.16
CA GLU A 635 -22.45 -32.75 4.75
C GLU A 635 -21.77 -33.89 3.97
N LEU A 636 -20.75 -34.54 4.53
CA LEU A 636 -20.03 -35.60 3.83
C LEU A 636 -20.73 -36.95 3.97
N ARG A 637 -20.73 -37.72 2.88
CA ARG A 637 -21.16 -39.12 2.85
C ARG A 637 -20.17 -39.95 2.06
N LEU A 638 -19.85 -41.13 2.58
CA LEU A 638 -18.97 -42.09 1.93
C LEU A 638 -19.84 -43.14 1.24
N VAL A 639 -19.77 -43.19 -0.09
CA VAL A 639 -20.53 -44.14 -0.92
C VAL A 639 -19.56 -44.79 -1.91
N ASP A 640 -19.50 -46.12 -1.94
CA ASP A 640 -18.63 -46.89 -2.83
C ASP A 640 -17.18 -46.37 -2.84
N ASN A 641 -16.57 -46.22 -1.66
CA ASN A 641 -15.21 -45.67 -1.48
C ASN A 641 -15.00 -44.30 -2.14
N ARG A 642 -16.04 -43.48 -2.31
CA ARG A 642 -15.95 -42.09 -2.77
C ARG A 642 -16.51 -41.16 -1.71
N VAL A 643 -15.95 -39.96 -1.63
CA VAL A 643 -16.49 -38.87 -0.82
C VAL A 643 -17.50 -38.10 -1.67
N ALA A 644 -18.73 -37.96 -1.17
CA ALA A 644 -19.75 -37.13 -1.76
C ALA A 644 -20.22 -36.09 -0.74
N VAL A 645 -20.42 -34.86 -1.21
CA VAL A 645 -21.09 -33.82 -0.42
C VAL A 645 -22.59 -33.98 -0.66
N MET A 646 -23.35 -34.03 0.44
CA MET A 646 -24.78 -34.21 0.49
C MET A 646 -25.42 -32.90 0.93
N GLY A 647 -26.37 -32.40 0.15
CA GLY A 647 -27.01 -31.11 0.42
C GLY A 647 -26.16 -29.93 -0.08
N GLY A 648 -26.85 -28.79 -0.27
CA GLY A 648 -26.32 -27.61 -0.96
C GLY A 648 -27.14 -27.24 -2.20
N ARG A 649 -26.86 -26.07 -2.80
CA ARG A 649 -27.62 -25.51 -3.94
C ARG A 649 -27.60 -26.38 -5.22
N TYR A 650 -26.71 -27.39 -5.30
CA TYR A 650 -26.40 -28.14 -6.52
C TYR A 650 -26.68 -29.65 -6.44
N GLY A 651 -27.31 -30.15 -5.37
CA GLY A 651 -27.49 -31.59 -5.16
C GLY A 651 -26.20 -32.31 -4.75
N ALA A 652 -26.21 -33.64 -4.72
CA ALA A 652 -25.05 -34.43 -4.29
C ALA A 652 -23.94 -34.44 -5.35
N TYR A 653 -22.70 -34.15 -4.96
CA TYR A 653 -21.54 -34.13 -5.88
C TYR A 653 -20.30 -34.80 -5.28
N PRO A 654 -19.47 -35.46 -6.11
CA PRO A 654 -18.24 -36.11 -5.65
C PRO A 654 -17.12 -35.10 -5.38
N VAL A 655 -16.31 -35.39 -4.36
CA VAL A 655 -15.09 -34.66 -4.00
C VAL A 655 -13.89 -35.60 -4.09
N ASP A 656 -12.85 -35.17 -4.78
CA ASP A 656 -11.62 -35.93 -4.99
C ASP A 656 -10.53 -35.54 -3.98
N VAL A 657 -10.51 -34.28 -3.51
CA VAL A 657 -9.56 -33.78 -2.52
C VAL A 657 -10.27 -32.97 -1.44
N LEU A 658 -10.08 -33.38 -0.19
CA LEU A 658 -10.50 -32.62 0.99
C LEU A 658 -9.30 -31.84 1.55
N TYR A 659 -9.31 -30.51 1.38
CA TYR A 659 -8.39 -29.64 2.11
C TYR A 659 -8.86 -29.54 3.57
N ARG A 660 -8.24 -30.35 4.43
CA ARG A 660 -8.60 -30.57 5.82
C ARG A 660 -8.18 -29.40 6.70
N ARG A 661 -9.17 -28.75 7.30
CA ARG A 661 -9.01 -27.74 8.36
C ARG A 661 -9.72 -28.16 9.66
N VAL A 662 -9.77 -29.47 9.89
CA VAL A 662 -10.35 -30.13 11.05
C VAL A 662 -9.31 -31.10 11.61
N ASP A 663 -9.12 -31.06 12.93
CA ASP A 663 -8.20 -31.96 13.62
C ASP A 663 -8.50 -33.43 13.28
N GLU A 664 -7.46 -34.26 13.26
CA GLU A 664 -7.60 -35.65 12.84
C GLU A 664 -8.55 -36.43 13.75
N ASP A 665 -8.43 -36.29 15.07
CA ASP A 665 -9.26 -37.03 16.03
C ASP A 665 -10.72 -36.63 15.93
N ARG A 666 -10.98 -35.34 15.70
CA ARG A 666 -12.31 -34.82 15.44
C ARG A 666 -12.85 -35.30 14.10
N LEU A 667 -12.05 -35.30 13.04
CA LEU A 667 -12.48 -35.71 11.70
C LEU A 667 -12.85 -37.20 11.66
N VAL A 668 -12.03 -38.08 12.22
CA VAL A 668 -12.28 -39.53 12.14
C VAL A 668 -13.52 -39.95 12.95
N THR A 669 -13.87 -39.20 13.99
CA THR A 669 -15.04 -39.45 14.84
C THR A 669 -16.28 -38.66 14.42
N ALA A 670 -16.14 -37.60 13.61
CA ALA A 670 -17.25 -36.78 13.16
C ALA A 670 -18.29 -37.59 12.37
N LEU A 671 -19.56 -37.25 12.57
CA LEU A 671 -20.68 -37.91 11.92
C LEU A 671 -20.95 -37.28 10.55
N GLY A 672 -21.04 -38.12 9.52
CA GLY A 672 -21.45 -37.74 8.17
C GLY A 672 -22.94 -37.50 8.03
N ALA A 673 -23.37 -37.21 6.80
CA ALA A 673 -24.78 -36.95 6.46
C ALA A 673 -25.71 -38.15 6.74
N ASP A 674 -25.17 -39.36 6.79
CA ASP A 674 -25.89 -40.59 7.17
C ASP A 674 -25.77 -40.93 8.67
N ARG A 675 -25.23 -40.00 9.46
CA ARG A 675 -24.97 -40.11 10.90
C ARG A 675 -23.99 -41.23 11.28
N ARG A 676 -23.13 -41.65 10.35
CA ARG A 676 -22.04 -42.60 10.63
C ARG A 676 -20.70 -41.88 10.78
N PRO A 677 -19.76 -42.39 11.59
CA PRO A 677 -18.41 -41.85 11.67
C PRO A 677 -17.71 -41.85 10.30
N LEU A 678 -17.07 -40.74 9.93
CA LEU A 678 -16.41 -40.58 8.64
C LEU A 678 -15.11 -41.39 8.52
N GLY A 679 -14.40 -41.60 9.62
CA GLY A 679 -13.03 -42.14 9.64
C GLY A 679 -12.82 -43.42 8.83
N PRO A 680 -13.53 -44.52 9.11
CA PRO A 680 -13.36 -45.78 8.38
C PRO A 680 -13.57 -45.64 6.87
N GLY A 681 -14.69 -45.02 6.46
CA GLY A 681 -15.01 -44.85 5.04
C GLY A 681 -14.07 -43.88 4.31
N LEU A 682 -13.58 -42.85 5.00
CA LEU A 682 -12.59 -41.92 4.45
C LEU A 682 -11.25 -42.63 4.21
N LEU A 683 -10.78 -43.42 5.17
CA LEU A 683 -9.56 -44.23 5.01
C LEU A 683 -9.70 -45.22 3.85
N ASP A 684 -10.85 -45.89 3.72
CA ASP A 684 -11.09 -46.83 2.62
C ASP A 684 -11.15 -46.12 1.26
N ALA A 685 -11.72 -44.91 1.19
CA ALA A 685 -11.71 -44.07 -0.01
C ALA A 685 -10.28 -43.65 -0.42
N VAL A 686 -9.46 -43.24 0.55
CA VAL A 686 -8.06 -42.86 0.29
C VAL A 686 -7.23 -44.07 -0.13
N ARG A 687 -7.34 -45.21 0.56
CA ARG A 687 -6.69 -46.47 0.18
C ARG A 687 -7.07 -46.96 -1.21
N ALA A 688 -8.33 -46.79 -1.60
CA ALA A 688 -8.81 -47.16 -2.91
C ALA A 688 -8.31 -46.22 -4.03
N GLY A 689 -7.58 -45.15 -3.69
CA GLY A 689 -7.12 -44.13 -4.62
C GLY A 689 -8.29 -43.34 -5.21
N ARG A 690 -9.33 -43.09 -4.42
CA ARG A 690 -10.58 -42.41 -4.85
C ARG A 690 -10.82 -41.08 -4.14
N ALA A 691 -10.03 -40.76 -3.12
CA ALA A 691 -10.01 -39.46 -2.46
C ALA A 691 -8.60 -39.16 -1.91
N ALA A 692 -8.29 -37.89 -1.68
CA ALA A 692 -7.12 -37.45 -0.93
C ALA A 692 -7.54 -36.49 0.20
N VAL A 693 -6.75 -36.48 1.27
CA VAL A 693 -6.90 -35.55 2.39
C VAL A 693 -5.61 -34.74 2.46
N ALA A 694 -5.72 -33.42 2.38
CA ALA A 694 -4.60 -32.50 2.36
C ALA A 694 -4.63 -31.60 3.60
N ASN A 695 -3.61 -31.57 4.47
CA ASN A 695 -2.49 -32.51 4.53
C ASN A 695 -2.94 -33.92 4.93
N ALA A 696 -2.12 -34.91 4.60
CA ALA A 696 -2.41 -36.31 4.87
C ALA A 696 -2.56 -36.59 6.37
N LEU A 697 -3.29 -37.66 6.68
CA LEU A 697 -3.45 -38.14 8.05
C LEU A 697 -2.13 -38.72 8.59
N GLY A 698 -1.91 -38.58 9.89
CA GLY A 698 -0.71 -39.04 10.58
C GLY A 698 0.52 -38.15 10.40
N ASN A 699 0.38 -36.91 9.92
CA ASN A 699 1.50 -35.98 9.80
C ASN A 699 2.05 -35.47 11.14
N GLY A 700 1.28 -35.61 12.23
CA GLY A 700 1.63 -35.05 13.54
C GLY A 700 2.95 -35.55 14.14
N VAL A 701 3.47 -36.69 13.66
CA VAL A 701 4.79 -37.20 14.08
C VAL A 701 5.94 -36.34 13.53
N ALA A 702 5.70 -35.60 12.44
CA ALA A 702 6.75 -34.84 11.74
C ALA A 702 6.86 -33.36 12.14
N ASP A 703 5.84 -32.80 12.81
CA ASP A 703 5.91 -31.49 13.45
C ASP A 703 6.01 -31.58 14.99
N ASP A 704 6.41 -32.76 15.49
CA ASP A 704 6.72 -32.99 16.90
C ASP A 704 7.98 -32.22 17.34
N LYS A 705 7.94 -31.63 18.55
CA LYS A 705 9.03 -30.80 19.07
C LYS A 705 10.31 -31.56 19.35
N VAL A 706 10.25 -32.85 19.63
CA VAL A 706 11.43 -33.70 19.77
C VAL A 706 12.03 -33.96 18.40
N LEU A 707 11.21 -34.36 17.42
CA LEU A 707 11.70 -34.63 16.07
C LEU A 707 12.39 -33.41 15.45
N TYR A 708 11.88 -32.21 15.72
CA TYR A 708 12.49 -30.95 15.29
C TYR A 708 14.03 -30.91 15.50
N ALA A 709 14.52 -31.44 16.63
CA ALA A 709 15.96 -31.47 16.95
C ALA A 709 16.78 -32.35 15.99
N PHE A 710 16.14 -33.30 15.33
CA PHE A 710 16.76 -34.25 14.41
C PHE A 710 16.63 -33.86 12.94
N VAL A 711 15.81 -32.87 12.58
CA VAL A 711 15.58 -32.49 11.17
C VAL A 711 16.87 -32.19 10.38
N PRO A 712 17.90 -31.53 10.95
CA PRO A 712 19.20 -31.40 10.27
C PRO A 712 19.80 -32.74 9.83
N ARG A 713 19.68 -33.78 10.66
CA ARG A 713 20.15 -35.15 10.36
C ARG A 713 19.25 -35.83 9.32
N LEU A 714 17.95 -35.52 9.30
CA LEU A 714 17.03 -36.02 8.27
C LEU A 714 17.39 -35.48 6.89
N ILE A 715 17.76 -34.20 6.79
CA ILE A 715 18.25 -33.60 5.54
C ILE A 715 19.49 -34.34 5.04
N GLU A 716 20.47 -34.55 5.92
CA GLU A 716 21.68 -35.31 5.57
C GLU A 716 21.38 -36.75 5.14
N TYR A 717 20.48 -37.42 5.86
CA TYR A 717 20.16 -38.83 5.62
C TYR A 717 19.35 -39.06 4.35
N TYR A 718 18.26 -38.32 4.15
CA TYR A 718 17.36 -38.55 3.01
C TYR A 718 17.81 -37.86 1.73
N LEU A 719 18.47 -36.70 1.84
CA LEU A 719 18.88 -35.92 0.67
C LEU A 719 20.39 -36.03 0.38
N GLY A 720 21.20 -36.48 1.34
CA GLY A 720 22.66 -36.49 1.18
C GLY A 720 23.27 -35.08 1.16
N GLU A 721 22.52 -34.09 1.65
CA GLU A 721 22.88 -32.67 1.60
C GLU A 721 23.15 -32.09 2.99
N ARG A 722 23.91 -31.01 3.06
CA ARG A 722 24.02 -30.24 4.31
C ARG A 722 22.83 -29.29 4.44
N PRO A 723 22.29 -29.08 5.66
CA PRO A 723 21.23 -28.11 5.89
C PRO A 723 21.62 -26.70 5.46
N LEU A 724 20.82 -26.08 4.58
CA LEU A 724 21.02 -24.70 4.12
C LEU A 724 20.57 -23.67 5.16
N LEU A 725 19.49 -23.99 5.90
CA LEU A 725 18.98 -23.17 6.99
C LEU A 725 19.24 -23.87 8.32
N PRO A 726 19.88 -23.19 9.30
CA PRO A 726 20.06 -23.75 10.62
C PRO A 726 18.72 -23.79 11.38
N SER A 727 18.58 -24.77 12.27
CA SER A 727 17.55 -24.78 13.31
C SER A 727 18.08 -24.11 14.57
N VAL A 728 17.19 -23.53 15.38
CA VAL A 728 17.50 -23.19 16.78
C VAL A 728 17.95 -24.47 17.48
N ARG A 729 19.01 -24.39 18.30
CA ARG A 729 19.50 -25.56 19.02
C ARG A 729 18.44 -26.03 20.02
N THR A 730 17.97 -27.26 19.83
CA THR A 730 17.01 -27.93 20.71
C THR A 730 17.65 -29.16 21.34
N TYR A 731 17.44 -29.31 22.64
CA TYR A 731 17.82 -30.44 23.46
C TYR A 731 16.59 -31.31 23.70
N ALA A 732 16.70 -32.59 23.40
CA ALA A 732 15.68 -33.59 23.65
C ALA A 732 15.93 -34.19 25.05
N CYS A 733 15.14 -33.79 26.06
CA CYS A 733 15.36 -34.19 27.44
C CYS A 733 15.23 -35.71 27.68
N GLY A 734 14.74 -36.48 26.69
CA GLY A 734 14.78 -37.94 26.72
C GLY A 734 16.18 -38.55 26.58
N ASP A 735 17.16 -37.81 26.07
CA ASP A 735 18.57 -38.16 26.11
C ASP A 735 19.17 -37.76 27.48
N PRO A 736 19.79 -38.67 28.24
CA PRO A 736 20.29 -38.38 29.58
C PRO A 736 21.33 -37.24 29.63
N ASP A 737 22.20 -37.13 28.63
CA ASP A 737 23.26 -36.13 28.59
C ASP A 737 22.68 -34.76 28.26
N GLU A 738 21.75 -34.70 27.30
CA GLU A 738 21.04 -33.47 26.99
C GLU A 738 20.12 -33.04 28.15
N CYS A 739 19.46 -33.97 28.82
CA CYS A 739 18.63 -33.69 30.00
C CYS A 739 19.45 -33.10 31.14
N ALA A 740 20.63 -33.66 31.44
CA ALA A 740 21.53 -33.13 32.44
C ALA A 740 21.94 -31.69 32.10
N HIS A 741 22.30 -31.43 30.83
CA HIS A 741 22.61 -30.08 30.37
C HIS A 741 21.44 -29.10 30.58
N VAL A 742 20.22 -29.50 30.20
CA VAL A 742 19.01 -28.67 30.38
C VAL A 742 18.75 -28.37 31.85
N LEU A 743 18.87 -29.37 32.71
CA LEU A 743 18.66 -29.21 34.16
C LEU A 743 19.71 -28.30 34.79
N ASP A 744 20.94 -28.29 34.29
CA ASP A 744 22.00 -27.41 34.80
C ASP A 744 21.85 -25.96 34.32
N HIS A 745 21.25 -25.74 33.15
CA HIS A 745 21.13 -24.42 32.50
C HIS A 745 19.68 -23.95 32.35
N LEU A 746 18.77 -24.44 33.20
CA LEU A 746 17.32 -24.21 33.05
C LEU A 746 16.92 -22.73 33.00
N ALA A 747 17.67 -21.87 33.72
CA ALA A 747 17.46 -20.42 33.75
C ALA A 747 17.91 -19.70 32.46
N GLU A 748 18.58 -20.39 31.54
CA GLU A 748 19.11 -19.84 30.29
C GLU A 748 18.35 -20.35 29.04
N LEU A 749 17.41 -21.28 29.22
CA LEU A 749 16.76 -22.00 28.12
C LEU A 749 15.25 -21.72 28.06
N VAL A 750 14.66 -21.96 26.89
CA VAL A 750 13.19 -22.01 26.73
C VAL A 750 12.75 -23.46 26.78
N VAL A 751 12.03 -23.84 27.83
CA VAL A 751 11.53 -25.19 28.05
C VAL A 751 10.12 -25.33 27.51
N LYS A 752 9.85 -26.38 26.76
CA LYS A 752 8.54 -26.62 26.12
C LYS A 752 8.09 -28.07 26.32
N PRO A 753 6.81 -28.32 26.66
CA PRO A 753 6.24 -29.65 26.61
C PRO A 753 6.06 -30.08 25.16
N VAL A 754 6.29 -31.37 24.90
CA VAL A 754 6.22 -31.96 23.55
C VAL A 754 4.80 -31.85 22.98
N ASP A 755 3.79 -32.16 23.79
CA ASP A 755 2.36 -32.17 23.44
C ASP A 755 1.64 -30.82 23.57
N GLY A 756 2.31 -29.75 24.01
CA GLY A 756 1.68 -28.44 24.17
C GLY A 756 1.44 -27.71 22.84
N PHE A 757 0.24 -27.22 22.60
CA PHE A 757 -0.06 -26.30 21.49
C PHE A 757 -0.06 -24.85 21.99
N GLY A 758 0.24 -23.88 21.11
CA GLY A 758 -0.01 -22.46 21.38
C GLY A 758 0.81 -21.80 22.51
N GLY A 759 1.89 -22.44 22.97
CA GLY A 759 2.75 -21.94 24.05
C GLY A 759 2.30 -22.37 25.46
N ASP A 760 1.30 -23.26 25.58
CA ASP A 760 0.92 -23.85 26.85
C ASP A 760 2.06 -24.66 27.48
N GLY A 761 2.25 -24.50 28.79
CA GLY A 761 3.35 -25.10 29.55
C GLY A 761 4.77 -24.62 29.21
N VAL A 762 4.94 -23.59 28.37
CA VAL A 762 6.27 -23.05 28.03
C VAL A 762 6.84 -22.20 29.16
N VAL A 763 8.08 -22.48 29.55
CA VAL A 763 8.84 -21.70 30.55
C VAL A 763 10.02 -21.02 29.86
N ILE A 764 10.11 -19.69 29.98
CA ILE A 764 11.23 -18.90 29.46
C ILE A 764 12.19 -18.68 30.61
N GLY A 765 13.26 -19.46 30.67
CA GLY A 765 14.20 -19.47 31.78
C GLY A 765 14.66 -18.09 32.26
N PRO A 766 15.10 -17.19 31.36
CA PRO A 766 15.58 -15.87 31.75
C PRO A 766 14.52 -14.96 32.40
N ASP A 767 13.24 -15.20 32.11
CA ASP A 767 12.11 -14.42 32.62
C ASP A 767 11.34 -15.14 33.74
N ALA A 768 11.69 -16.40 34.03
CA ALA A 768 10.99 -17.26 34.97
C ALA A 768 11.41 -16.98 36.42
N THR A 769 10.45 -17.11 37.33
CA THR A 769 10.68 -17.08 38.77
C THR A 769 11.39 -18.36 39.24
N GLU A 770 12.03 -18.32 40.40
CA GLU A 770 12.67 -19.51 41.00
C GLU A 770 11.67 -20.66 41.20
N GLU A 771 10.41 -20.36 41.53
CA GLU A 771 9.37 -21.39 41.73
C GLU A 771 8.93 -22.01 40.41
N GLU A 772 8.79 -21.22 39.34
CA GLU A 772 8.51 -21.73 37.99
C GLU A 772 9.64 -22.63 37.47
N LEU A 773 10.90 -22.23 37.69
CA LEU A 773 12.07 -23.05 37.34
C LEU A 773 12.12 -24.35 38.15
N LYS A 774 11.78 -24.30 39.45
CA LYS A 774 11.74 -25.49 40.31
C LYS A 774 10.63 -26.45 39.88
N GLN A 775 9.47 -25.92 39.50
CA GLN A 775 8.36 -26.72 38.98
C GLN A 775 8.74 -27.37 37.64
N ALA A 776 9.27 -26.59 36.69
CA ALA A 776 9.75 -27.11 35.41
C ALA A 776 10.81 -28.20 35.59
N ARG A 777 11.76 -28.01 36.53
CA ARG A 777 12.74 -29.04 36.90
C ARG A 777 12.07 -30.33 37.36
N ALA A 778 11.11 -30.23 38.28
CA ALA A 778 10.40 -31.40 38.80
C ALA A 778 9.64 -32.14 37.69
N ASP A 779 8.99 -31.41 36.79
CA ASP A 779 8.22 -31.98 35.68
C ASP A 779 9.11 -32.63 34.62
N ILE A 780 10.27 -32.04 34.31
CA ILE A 780 11.27 -32.64 33.40
C ILE A 780 11.82 -33.93 34.01
N VAL A 781 12.20 -33.93 35.29
CA VAL A 781 12.74 -35.13 35.95
C VAL A 781 11.70 -36.24 36.02
N ALA A 782 10.42 -35.90 36.23
CA ALA A 782 9.33 -36.86 36.30
C ALA A 782 9.04 -37.54 34.94
N ALA A 783 9.17 -36.81 33.84
CA ALA A 783 8.83 -37.32 32.50
C ALA A 783 9.73 -36.74 31.39
N PRO A 784 11.04 -37.03 31.36
CA PRO A 784 12.02 -36.34 30.51
C PRO A 784 11.68 -36.35 29.02
N ARG A 785 11.14 -37.46 28.51
CA ARG A 785 10.76 -37.60 27.08
C ARG A 785 9.59 -36.70 26.65
N ARG A 786 8.85 -36.11 27.59
CA ARG A 786 7.75 -35.17 27.31
C ARG A 786 8.22 -33.72 27.23
N TRP A 787 9.52 -33.46 27.31
CA TRP A 787 10.08 -32.12 27.34
C TRP A 787 11.21 -31.95 26.34
N VAL A 788 11.28 -30.74 25.79
CA VAL A 788 12.45 -30.23 25.07
C VAL A 788 12.85 -28.89 25.65
N ALA A 789 14.11 -28.51 25.44
CA ALA A 789 14.57 -27.16 25.73
C ALA A 789 15.28 -26.57 24.52
N GLN A 790 15.11 -25.28 24.29
CA GLN A 790 15.73 -24.55 23.20
C GLN A 790 16.63 -23.46 23.74
N GLU A 791 17.75 -23.22 23.05
CA GLU A 791 18.55 -22.02 23.30
C GLU A 791 17.71 -20.76 23.07
N THR A 792 17.85 -19.79 23.98
CA THR A 792 17.20 -18.49 23.81
C THR A 792 17.85 -17.74 22.66
N VAL A 793 17.05 -17.40 21.64
CA VAL A 793 17.53 -16.60 20.52
C VAL A 793 17.27 -15.12 20.84
N PRO A 794 18.28 -14.23 20.73
CA PRO A 794 18.06 -12.79 20.79
C PRO A 794 17.38 -12.35 19.48
N LEU A 795 16.05 -12.44 19.47
CA LEU A 795 15.22 -12.14 18.30
C LEU A 795 15.45 -10.72 17.82
N SER A 796 15.54 -10.55 16.51
CA SER A 796 15.50 -9.23 15.88
C SER A 796 14.20 -8.51 16.24
N THR A 797 14.29 -7.19 16.35
CA THR A 797 13.10 -6.35 16.53
C THR A 797 12.70 -5.66 15.25
N HIS A 798 11.44 -5.25 15.21
CA HIS A 798 10.91 -4.39 14.18
C HIS A 798 10.03 -3.31 14.82
N PRO A 799 9.97 -2.09 14.25
CA PRO A 799 9.13 -1.03 14.80
C PRO A 799 7.65 -1.40 14.74
N THR A 800 6.93 -1.18 15.85
CA THR A 800 5.47 -1.34 15.95
C THR A 800 4.85 -0.08 16.55
N PHE A 801 3.83 0.45 15.89
CA PHE A 801 3.17 1.69 16.27
C PHE A 801 2.26 1.49 17.49
N THR A 802 2.50 2.24 18.56
CA THR A 802 1.74 2.12 19.83
C THR A 802 0.60 3.13 19.95
N GLY A 803 0.34 3.93 18.90
CA GLY A 803 -0.63 5.03 18.92
C GLY A 803 0.00 6.41 19.13
N GLU A 804 1.21 6.47 19.68
CA GLU A 804 1.96 7.72 19.86
C GLU A 804 3.31 7.70 19.16
N ARG A 805 4.03 6.58 19.24
CA ARG A 805 5.36 6.39 18.68
C ARG A 805 5.54 4.94 18.24
N PHE A 806 6.65 4.64 17.56
CA PHE A 806 7.11 3.29 17.36
C PHE A 806 7.88 2.81 18.58
N GLU A 807 7.67 1.56 18.93
CA GLU A 807 8.50 0.85 19.90
C GLU A 807 8.98 -0.46 19.28
N PRO A 808 10.20 -0.93 19.62
CA PRO A 808 10.69 -2.20 19.12
C PRO A 808 9.85 -3.34 19.67
N ARG A 809 9.52 -4.29 18.80
CA ARG A 809 8.88 -5.57 19.15
C ARG A 809 9.64 -6.69 18.45
N ALA A 810 9.89 -7.78 19.18
CA ALA A 810 10.41 -8.99 18.58
C ALA A 810 9.45 -9.47 17.48
N VAL A 811 10.01 -9.93 16.36
CA VAL A 811 9.23 -10.45 15.24
C VAL A 811 9.70 -11.83 14.82
N ASP A 812 8.78 -12.58 14.23
CA ASP A 812 9.09 -13.82 13.52
C ASP A 812 8.47 -13.81 12.12
N LEU A 813 8.72 -14.86 11.36
CA LEU A 813 8.19 -15.06 10.02
C LEU A 813 7.66 -16.48 9.89
N ARG A 814 6.39 -16.65 9.51
CA ARG A 814 5.90 -17.93 8.99
C ARG A 814 5.89 -17.91 7.47
N ALA A 815 6.73 -18.73 6.86
CA ALA A 815 6.76 -18.96 5.42
C ALA A 815 5.98 -20.23 5.06
N PHE A 816 5.47 -20.31 3.84
CA PHE A 816 4.62 -21.41 3.40
C PHE A 816 5.22 -22.15 2.21
N VAL A 817 5.21 -23.48 2.26
CA VAL A 817 5.73 -24.34 1.19
C VAL A 817 4.63 -25.27 0.73
N CYS A 818 4.34 -25.28 -0.57
CA CYS A 818 3.37 -26.20 -1.18
C CYS A 818 4.07 -27.30 -1.96
N GLN A 819 3.43 -28.47 -2.06
CA GLN A 819 3.91 -29.56 -2.90
C GLN A 819 3.14 -29.62 -4.22
N SER A 820 3.82 -29.33 -5.34
CA SER A 820 3.23 -29.37 -6.69
C SER A 820 4.22 -29.95 -7.71
N GLY A 821 4.46 -31.25 -7.63
CA GLY A 821 5.55 -31.93 -8.37
C GLY A 821 6.93 -31.75 -7.72
N GLY A 822 6.98 -31.11 -6.55
CA GLY A 822 8.14 -30.80 -5.74
C GLY A 822 7.84 -29.62 -4.80
N PRO A 823 8.70 -29.34 -3.80
CA PRO A 823 8.42 -28.33 -2.78
C PRO A 823 8.69 -26.92 -3.33
N ALA A 824 7.65 -26.10 -3.34
CA ALA A 824 7.67 -24.73 -3.84
C ALA A 824 7.23 -23.75 -2.74
N VAL A 825 8.12 -22.83 -2.39
CA VAL A 825 7.81 -21.76 -1.42
C VAL A 825 6.87 -20.73 -2.05
N LEU A 826 5.75 -20.47 -1.40
CA LEU A 826 4.78 -19.48 -1.84
C LEU A 826 5.33 -18.06 -1.65
N PRO A 827 5.02 -17.11 -2.55
CA PRO A 827 5.47 -15.71 -2.46
C PRO A 827 4.66 -14.91 -1.41
N VAL A 828 4.45 -15.50 -0.23
CA VAL A 828 3.71 -14.92 0.88
C VAL A 828 4.29 -15.44 2.19
N ALA A 829 4.31 -14.59 3.21
CA ALA A 829 4.69 -14.97 4.55
C ALA A 829 3.94 -14.12 5.58
N LEU A 830 3.63 -14.71 6.73
CA LEU A 830 2.98 -14.03 7.83
C LEU A 830 4.05 -13.58 8.82
N THR A 831 4.22 -12.26 8.98
CA THR A 831 5.04 -11.72 10.06
C THR A 831 4.18 -11.58 11.31
N ARG A 832 4.62 -12.13 12.44
CA ARG A 832 4.01 -11.89 13.75
C ARG A 832 4.95 -11.05 14.61
N SER A 833 4.37 -10.30 15.54
CA SER A 833 5.08 -9.40 16.43
C SER A 833 4.65 -9.63 17.87
N ALA A 834 5.60 -9.68 18.78
CA ALA A 834 5.33 -9.93 20.18
C ALA A 834 4.64 -8.72 20.85
N PRO A 835 3.88 -8.96 21.94
CA PRO A 835 3.48 -7.91 22.88
C PRO A 835 4.68 -7.14 23.45
N ARG A 836 4.41 -6.02 24.12
CA ARG A 836 5.47 -5.22 24.77
C ARG A 836 6.23 -6.07 25.80
N ARG A 837 7.57 -6.05 25.73
CA ARG A 837 8.48 -6.79 26.64
C ARG A 837 8.24 -8.31 26.66
N SER A 838 7.79 -8.87 25.56
CA SER A 838 7.63 -10.31 25.39
C SER A 838 8.51 -10.80 24.24
N LEU A 839 9.06 -12.00 24.39
CA LEU A 839 9.68 -12.77 23.30
C LEU A 839 8.67 -13.73 22.64
N LEU A 840 7.47 -13.88 23.23
CA LEU A 840 6.39 -14.70 22.69
C LEU A 840 5.61 -13.92 21.62
N VAL A 841 5.87 -14.28 20.38
CA VAL A 841 5.25 -13.73 19.15
C VAL A 841 3.91 -14.38 18.79
N HIS A 842 3.46 -15.38 19.55
CA HIS A 842 2.26 -16.14 19.23
C HIS A 842 0.98 -15.29 19.34
N SER A 843 0.16 -15.28 18.28
CA SER A 843 -1.05 -14.44 18.18
C SER A 843 -2.13 -14.80 19.21
N LEU A 844 -2.22 -16.08 19.63
CA LEU A 844 -3.16 -16.50 20.69
C LEU A 844 -2.85 -15.90 22.07
N ARG A 845 -1.65 -15.33 22.27
CA ARG A 845 -1.25 -14.64 23.51
C ARG A 845 -1.11 -13.12 23.35
N GLY A 846 -1.82 -12.54 22.37
CA GLY A 846 -1.90 -11.08 22.18
C GLY A 846 -0.81 -10.49 21.28
N GLY A 847 -0.09 -11.31 20.52
CA GLY A 847 0.84 -10.86 19.47
C GLY A 847 0.13 -10.21 18.28
N GLY A 848 0.76 -9.18 17.70
CA GLY A 848 0.36 -8.50 16.48
C GLY A 848 0.83 -9.20 15.21
N ALA A 849 0.42 -8.72 14.05
CA ALA A 849 0.92 -9.13 12.75
C ALA A 849 1.32 -7.92 11.90
N LYS A 850 2.11 -8.17 10.86
CA LYS A 850 2.53 -7.14 9.89
C LYS A 850 2.34 -7.66 8.48
N ASP A 851 2.06 -6.77 7.53
CA ASP A 851 2.27 -7.08 6.12
C ASP A 851 3.77 -7.37 5.90
N THR A 852 4.06 -8.38 5.10
CA THR A 852 5.43 -8.79 4.77
C THR A 852 5.70 -8.48 3.31
N TRP A 853 6.64 -7.57 3.05
CA TRP A 853 7.06 -7.17 1.71
C TRP A 853 8.30 -7.93 1.28
N ILE A 854 8.08 -8.97 0.47
CA ILE A 854 9.18 -9.77 -0.08
C ILE A 854 9.72 -9.06 -1.31
N MET A 855 11.00 -8.69 -1.30
CA MET A 855 11.67 -8.02 -2.41
C MET A 855 12.08 -9.01 -3.51
N ARG A 856 12.11 -8.53 -4.76
CA ARG A 856 12.53 -9.29 -5.95
C ARG A 856 14.04 -9.53 -6.01
#